data_AF-A0A5C3NZ51-F1
#
_entry.id   AF-A0A5C3NZ51-F1
#
_cell.length_a   1.000
_cell.length_b   1.000
_cell.length_c   1.000
_cell.angle_alpha   90.00
_cell.angle_beta   90.00
_cell.angle_gamma   90.00
#
_symmetry.space_group_name_H-M   'P 1'
#
loop_
_entity.id
_entity.type
_entity.pdbx_description
1 polymer ?
#
loop_
_entity_poly.entity_id
_entity_poly.type
_entity_poly.pdbx_seq_one_letter_code
_entity_poly.pdbx_strand_id
1 'polypeptide(L)'
;MRQNGMKEDDIRFRTALENMRYARCTKEDVELLMTRVHDPAKPGRELASPRFREVPIITALNAYRDAVNAERVRAYASARGLPITSFYSHDVWGKNKDGASIRDAQKAYNAVVDPVRRTNIITPELQQALWAVPPSLSEHHAGVLHLCVGMPVLLKFNEATELCATNGAAARVVKWDAHRMSCGKWTLDVLFVELTNPPRTIQIPGLPPNVIPLTKTKKTVLCTLPAGDIKVYVQRDQVMVLPNFAVTDFACQGHTRPDNVCHLKYCKNHQSIYTCLSRSSSLAGTLILDHFDVNKICNGTASDLRREFRELELLDYITQCDLANTLPPNVHGATRGQLLRSFQAWKGKRFVPEHVHPALDWSDAPVSELTPSPDTSNVILTGDPAYPSSQTRSTRKRPADERWTASSPPKRRNVQARAQLTRYGLVWDRENWSCGYDAVLTIIWNLYVDFGPQWLETVAPDNALLGLLRLHFPTALHSPAALELCRNLVRDVLHAASPSTYPRHGQRKVSAAEVLYLLLTCNTPYSKADSHCTGYSYVWILGDTLYREYFNERTVITSQEYVDTLLTSGYRWTCATCGVHPPPLLVLEASEIRVVVAERITYFGWSHFTSRYIDPTGQSRLCVRDPSANIHSPTSLLSSRTNNSCHYIYALVP
;
A
#
# COMPACT_ATOMS: atom_id res chain seq x y z
N MET A 1 25.34 12.62 -2.51
CA MET A 1 25.31 11.14 -2.66
C MET A 1 25.49 10.47 -1.30
N ARG A 2 25.63 9.13 -1.23
CA ARG A 2 25.74 8.34 0.01
C ARG A 2 27.17 8.06 0.49
N GLN A 3 28.21 8.53 -0.21
CA GLN A 3 29.59 8.38 0.27
C GLN A 3 29.87 9.39 1.38
N ASN A 4 30.31 8.88 2.53
CA ASN A 4 30.64 9.70 3.70
C ASN A 4 32.15 10.05 3.74
N GLY A 5 32.95 9.47 2.84
CA GLY A 5 34.39 9.72 2.75
C GLY A 5 34.75 10.99 1.97
N MET A 6 35.82 11.64 2.41
CA MET A 6 36.51 12.73 1.70
C MET A 6 37.95 12.33 1.31
N LYS A 7 38.26 11.02 1.29
CA LYS A 7 39.55 10.53 0.76
C LYS A 7 39.55 10.65 -0.76
N GLU A 8 40.73 10.79 -1.35
CA GLU A 8 40.92 10.88 -2.81
C GLU A 8 40.19 9.75 -3.57
N ASP A 9 40.37 8.51 -3.14
CA ASP A 9 39.67 7.35 -3.71
C ASP A 9 38.14 7.41 -3.59
N ASP A 10 37.60 8.02 -2.52
CA ASP A 10 36.16 8.21 -2.33
C ASP A 10 35.61 9.37 -3.19
N ILE A 11 36.43 10.39 -3.47
CA ILE A 11 36.12 11.47 -4.42
C ILE A 11 36.11 10.90 -5.85
N ARG A 12 37.15 10.17 -6.25
CA ARG A 12 37.21 9.48 -7.55
C ARG A 12 36.03 8.51 -7.75
N PHE A 13 35.65 7.77 -6.70
CA PHE A 13 34.48 6.89 -6.74
C PHE A 13 33.14 7.65 -6.80
N ARG A 14 33.08 8.86 -6.22
CA ARG A 14 31.94 9.76 -6.35
C ARG A 14 31.78 10.20 -7.81
N THR A 15 32.86 10.67 -8.44
CA THR A 15 32.89 11.06 -9.86
C THR A 15 32.51 9.87 -10.77
N ALA A 16 33.06 8.68 -10.52
CA ALA A 16 32.69 7.48 -11.26
C ALA A 16 31.19 7.15 -11.17
N LEU A 17 30.55 7.41 -10.03
CA LEU A 17 29.11 7.21 -9.84
C LEU A 17 28.25 8.34 -10.45
N GLU A 18 28.73 9.59 -10.47
CA GLU A 18 28.14 10.69 -11.23
C GLU A 18 28.12 10.37 -12.73
N ASN A 19 29.27 9.99 -13.29
CA ASN A 19 29.38 9.56 -14.68
C ASN A 19 28.50 8.32 -14.98
N MET A 20 28.48 7.33 -14.08
CA MET A 20 27.66 6.11 -14.22
C MET A 20 26.16 6.38 -14.23
N ARG A 21 25.69 7.39 -13.48
CA ARG A 21 24.27 7.81 -13.47
C ARG A 21 23.76 8.15 -14.88
N TYR A 22 24.65 8.67 -15.73
CA TYR A 22 24.38 9.03 -17.13
C TYR A 22 24.93 8.01 -18.14
N ALA A 23 25.45 6.88 -17.66
CA ALA A 23 26.21 5.90 -18.43
C ALA A 23 27.33 6.53 -19.28
N ARG A 24 28.10 7.44 -18.68
CA ARG A 24 29.27 8.11 -19.29
C ARG A 24 30.54 7.89 -18.47
N CYS A 25 30.72 6.72 -17.86
CA CYS A 25 31.97 6.37 -17.20
C CYS A 25 33.16 6.53 -18.15
N THR A 26 34.20 7.23 -17.68
CA THR A 26 35.47 7.37 -18.39
C THR A 26 36.30 6.08 -18.28
N LYS A 27 37.47 6.06 -18.94
CA LYS A 27 38.41 4.94 -18.82
C LYS A 27 38.94 4.81 -17.39
N GLU A 28 39.19 5.94 -16.75
CA GLU A 28 39.68 6.09 -15.38
C GLU A 28 38.63 5.61 -14.36
N ASP A 29 37.35 5.89 -14.60
CA ASP A 29 36.24 5.36 -13.79
C ASP A 29 36.17 3.83 -13.87
N VAL A 30 36.32 3.27 -15.08
CA VAL A 30 36.29 1.82 -15.31
C VAL A 30 37.49 1.16 -14.64
N GLU A 31 38.69 1.71 -14.80
CA GLU A 31 39.91 1.22 -14.14
C GLU A 31 39.77 1.25 -12.61
N LEU A 32 39.21 2.33 -12.04
CA LEU A 32 38.91 2.43 -10.62
C LEU A 32 37.96 1.32 -10.13
N LEU A 33 36.86 1.08 -10.86
CA LEU A 33 35.89 0.03 -10.54
C LEU A 33 36.49 -1.38 -10.68
N MET A 34 37.35 -1.60 -11.67
CA MET A 34 38.07 -2.86 -11.83
C MET A 34 39.00 -3.16 -10.64
N THR A 35 39.53 -2.15 -9.93
CA THR A 35 40.28 -2.38 -8.66
C THR A 35 39.45 -3.03 -7.55
N ARG A 36 38.11 -3.05 -7.69
CA ARG A 36 37.17 -3.66 -6.73
C ARG A 36 36.61 -4.99 -7.19
N VAL A 37 36.98 -5.47 -8.38
CA VAL A 37 36.60 -6.81 -8.86
C VAL A 37 37.41 -7.85 -8.10
N HIS A 38 36.69 -8.76 -7.42
CA HIS A 38 37.28 -9.86 -6.69
C HIS A 38 37.95 -10.84 -7.66
N ASP A 39 39.25 -11.02 -7.50
CA ASP A 39 40.07 -11.95 -8.26
C ASP A 39 39.93 -13.38 -7.70
N PRO A 40 39.29 -14.33 -8.43
CA PRO A 40 39.10 -15.69 -7.93
C PRO A 40 40.40 -16.49 -7.82
N ALA A 41 41.46 -16.08 -8.54
CA ALA A 41 42.78 -16.72 -8.46
C ALA A 41 43.57 -16.27 -7.23
N LYS A 42 43.13 -15.21 -6.54
CA LYS A 42 43.60 -14.83 -5.20
C LYS A 42 42.62 -15.39 -4.16
N PRO A 43 42.86 -16.58 -3.58
CA PRO A 43 41.84 -17.35 -2.89
C PRO A 43 41.24 -16.62 -1.69
N GLY A 44 39.99 -16.18 -1.83
CA GLY A 44 38.98 -16.02 -0.78
C GLY A 44 39.21 -15.02 0.35
N ARG A 45 40.42 -14.47 0.54
CA ARG A 45 40.78 -13.68 1.74
C ARG A 45 39.88 -12.49 1.98
N GLU A 46 39.41 -11.82 0.93
CA GLU A 46 38.51 -10.66 1.05
C GLU A 46 37.09 -11.08 1.38
N LEU A 47 36.46 -11.96 0.59
CA LEU A 47 35.06 -12.36 0.81
C LEU A 47 34.87 -13.19 2.09
N ALA A 48 35.90 -13.92 2.54
CA ALA A 48 35.91 -14.61 3.83
C ALA A 48 36.39 -13.74 5.00
N SER A 49 36.88 -12.51 4.75
CA SER A 49 37.30 -11.60 5.82
C SER A 49 36.15 -11.28 6.77
N PRO A 50 36.42 -10.97 8.05
CA PRO A 50 35.40 -10.50 8.99
C PRO A 50 34.56 -9.34 8.47
N ARG A 51 35.14 -8.51 7.58
CA ARG A 51 34.51 -7.34 6.96
C ARG A 51 33.40 -7.71 5.97
N PHE A 52 33.62 -8.70 5.11
CA PHE A 52 32.67 -9.03 4.02
C PHE A 52 31.90 -10.34 4.19
N ARG A 53 32.34 -11.26 5.07
CA ARG A 53 31.79 -12.63 5.19
C ARG A 53 30.29 -12.71 5.53
N GLU A 54 29.77 -11.71 6.23
CA GLU A 54 28.37 -11.61 6.70
C GLU A 54 27.60 -10.46 6.02
N VAL A 55 28.19 -9.82 5.00
CA VAL A 55 27.56 -8.73 4.25
C VAL A 55 26.62 -9.30 3.18
N PRO A 56 25.32 -8.95 3.18
CA PRO A 56 24.38 -9.47 2.18
C PRO A 56 24.79 -9.10 0.76
N ILE A 57 24.91 -10.07 -0.15
CA ILE A 57 25.32 -9.84 -1.55
C ILE A 57 24.16 -9.22 -2.33
N ILE A 58 24.40 -8.08 -2.99
CA ILE A 58 23.43 -7.50 -3.93
C ILE A 58 23.49 -8.27 -5.24
N THR A 59 22.33 -8.73 -5.72
CA THR A 59 22.17 -9.50 -6.96
C THR A 59 21.11 -8.86 -7.87
N ALA A 60 21.18 -9.07 -9.18
CA ALA A 60 20.18 -8.51 -10.10
C ALA A 60 18.85 -9.28 -10.15
N LEU A 61 18.83 -10.57 -9.79
CA LEU A 61 17.65 -11.44 -9.94
C LEU A 61 17.27 -12.12 -8.61
N ASN A 62 15.96 -12.20 -8.36
CA ASN A 62 15.41 -12.90 -7.18
C ASN A 62 15.84 -14.37 -7.10
N ALA A 63 16.01 -15.06 -8.24
CA ALA A 63 16.47 -16.45 -8.27
C ALA A 63 17.92 -16.60 -7.75
N TYR A 64 18.84 -15.69 -8.11
CA TYR A 64 20.20 -15.69 -7.57
C TYR A 64 20.22 -15.34 -6.07
N ARG A 65 19.39 -14.40 -5.63
CA ARG A 65 19.19 -14.11 -4.22
C ARG A 65 18.80 -15.37 -3.44
N ASP A 66 17.79 -16.09 -3.92
CA ASP A 66 17.27 -17.28 -3.25
C ASP A 66 18.31 -18.41 -3.22
N ALA A 67 19.04 -18.63 -4.31
CA ALA A 67 20.11 -19.62 -4.38
C ALA A 67 21.26 -19.31 -3.40
N VAL A 68 21.73 -18.05 -3.37
CA VAL A 68 22.76 -17.60 -2.42
C VAL A 68 22.26 -17.73 -0.98
N ASN A 69 21.01 -17.35 -0.70
CA ASN A 69 20.40 -17.51 0.62
C ASN A 69 20.35 -18.98 1.05
N ALA A 70 19.86 -19.88 0.20
CA ALA A 70 19.74 -21.31 0.51
C ALA A 70 21.08 -21.94 0.88
N GLU A 71 22.15 -21.56 0.19
CA GLU A 71 23.50 -22.06 0.48
C GLU A 71 24.12 -21.39 1.72
N ARG A 72 23.96 -20.07 1.86
CA ARG A 72 24.53 -19.32 2.99
C ARG A 72 23.85 -19.64 4.33
N VAL A 73 22.58 -20.05 4.34
CA VAL A 73 21.92 -20.62 5.54
C VAL A 73 22.68 -21.85 6.05
N ARG A 74 23.04 -22.78 5.17
CA ARG A 74 23.80 -23.99 5.53
C ARG A 74 25.20 -23.64 6.03
N ALA A 75 25.91 -22.79 5.29
CA ALA A 75 27.26 -22.35 5.63
C ALA A 75 27.29 -21.60 6.98
N TYR A 76 26.32 -20.71 7.24
CA TYR A 76 26.23 -19.94 8.49
C TYR A 76 26.03 -20.83 9.71
N ALA A 77 25.14 -21.81 9.60
CA ALA A 77 24.83 -22.77 10.67
C ALA A 77 26.01 -23.71 10.94
N SER A 78 26.58 -24.31 9.88
CA SER A 78 27.74 -25.20 9.95
C SER A 78 28.95 -24.52 10.59
N ALA A 79 29.30 -23.31 10.15
CA ALA A 79 30.42 -22.53 10.69
C ALA A 79 30.26 -22.10 12.17
N ARG A 80 29.10 -22.36 12.79
CA ARG A 80 28.78 -22.02 14.18
C ARG A 80 28.32 -23.22 15.01
N GLY A 81 28.27 -24.43 14.45
CA GLY A 81 27.74 -25.61 15.12
C GLY A 81 26.24 -25.50 15.48
N LEU A 82 25.48 -24.66 14.78
CA LEU A 82 24.07 -24.40 15.09
C LEU A 82 23.15 -25.36 14.32
N PRO A 83 22.10 -25.92 14.94
CA PRO A 83 21.10 -26.70 14.23
C PRO A 83 20.22 -25.80 13.35
N ILE A 84 19.87 -26.28 12.15
CA ILE A 84 18.88 -25.65 11.27
C ILE A 84 17.51 -26.26 11.56
N THR A 85 16.54 -25.44 11.95
CA THR A 85 15.14 -25.86 12.04
C THR A 85 14.39 -25.44 10.77
N SER A 86 13.53 -26.33 10.27
CA SER A 86 12.75 -26.09 9.05
C SER A 86 11.27 -25.97 9.40
N PHE A 87 10.68 -24.81 9.09
CA PHE A 87 9.29 -24.49 9.35
C PHE A 87 8.50 -24.42 8.06
N TYR A 88 7.40 -25.14 8.02
CA TYR A 88 6.61 -25.37 6.81
C TYR A 88 5.36 -24.50 6.84
N SER A 89 5.01 -23.90 5.71
CA SER A 89 3.77 -23.13 5.58
C SER A 89 2.55 -24.04 5.61
N HIS A 90 1.42 -23.51 6.08
CA HIS A 90 0.12 -24.13 5.90
C HIS A 90 -0.56 -23.48 4.69
N ASP A 91 -0.66 -24.22 3.57
CA ASP A 91 -1.25 -23.71 2.34
C ASP A 91 -2.66 -24.30 2.11
N VAL A 92 -3.57 -23.47 1.62
CA VAL A 92 -4.90 -23.89 1.11
C VAL A 92 -5.13 -23.27 -0.27
N TRP A 93 -6.05 -23.81 -1.06
CA TRP A 93 -6.41 -23.20 -2.32
C TRP A 93 -7.02 -21.81 -2.12
N GLY A 94 -6.46 -20.81 -2.80
CA GLY A 94 -7.00 -19.45 -2.81
C GLY A 94 -8.22 -19.35 -3.71
N LYS A 95 -9.11 -18.39 -3.44
CA LYS A 95 -10.14 -17.98 -4.39
C LYS A 95 -9.51 -17.10 -5.47
N ASN A 96 -10.05 -17.16 -6.70
CA ASN A 96 -9.82 -16.09 -7.66
C ASN A 96 -10.19 -14.73 -7.05
N LYS A 97 -9.36 -13.71 -7.29
CA LYS A 97 -9.73 -12.33 -6.97
C LYS A 97 -10.83 -11.91 -7.94
N ASP A 98 -11.99 -11.50 -7.41
CA ASP A 98 -12.99 -10.81 -8.20
C ASP A 98 -12.35 -9.55 -8.79
N GLY A 99 -12.29 -9.48 -10.12
CA GLY A 99 -11.60 -8.40 -10.81
C GLY A 99 -12.31 -7.07 -10.57
N ALA A 100 -11.59 -6.08 -10.02
CA ALA A 100 -12.11 -4.73 -9.82
C ALA A 100 -12.56 -4.04 -11.13
N SER A 101 -12.12 -4.56 -12.29
CA SER A 101 -12.67 -4.23 -13.60
C SER A 101 -12.87 -5.48 -14.46
N ILE A 102 -13.84 -5.40 -15.38
CA ILE A 102 -14.12 -6.45 -16.37
C ILE A 102 -12.90 -6.72 -17.28
N ARG A 103 -12.11 -5.68 -17.60
CA ARG A 103 -10.88 -5.84 -18.40
C ARG A 103 -9.80 -6.63 -17.67
N ASP A 104 -9.62 -6.38 -16.36
CA ASP A 104 -8.66 -7.11 -15.55
C ASP A 104 -9.10 -8.56 -15.31
N ALA A 105 -10.40 -8.79 -15.09
CA ALA A 105 -10.99 -10.12 -15.04
C ALA A 105 -10.74 -10.90 -16.35
N GLN A 106 -10.98 -10.29 -17.52
CA GLN A 106 -10.78 -10.92 -18.83
C GLN A 106 -9.30 -11.26 -19.10
N LYS A 107 -8.37 -10.41 -18.63
CA LYS A 107 -6.92 -10.64 -18.77
C LYS A 107 -6.41 -11.69 -17.79
N ALA A 108 -6.96 -11.74 -16.58
CA ALA A 108 -6.66 -12.77 -15.59
C ALA A 108 -7.19 -14.15 -16.03
N TYR A 109 -8.40 -14.22 -16.59
CA TYR A 109 -9.05 -15.48 -17.03
C TYR A 109 -8.18 -16.31 -18.01
N ASN A 110 -7.39 -15.65 -18.86
CA ASN A 110 -6.51 -16.33 -19.83
C ASN A 110 -5.15 -16.77 -19.25
N ALA A 111 -4.79 -16.35 -18.03
CA ALA A 111 -3.47 -16.55 -17.42
C ALA A 111 -3.51 -17.16 -16.01
N VAL A 112 -4.70 -17.24 -15.40
CA VAL A 112 -4.93 -17.81 -14.08
C VAL A 112 -6.03 -18.85 -14.18
N VAL A 113 -5.74 -20.08 -13.74
CA VAL A 113 -6.71 -21.17 -13.69
C VAL A 113 -7.14 -21.41 -12.26
N ASP A 114 -8.44 -21.51 -12.04
CA ASP A 114 -9.01 -22.02 -10.79
C ASP A 114 -9.28 -23.52 -10.98
N PRO A 115 -8.46 -24.43 -10.43
CA PRO A 115 -8.61 -25.86 -10.69
C PRO A 115 -9.91 -26.38 -10.08
N VAL A 116 -10.67 -27.13 -10.88
CA VAL A 116 -11.92 -27.79 -10.45
C VAL A 116 -11.62 -28.72 -9.28
N ARG A 117 -12.10 -28.35 -8.08
CA ARG A 117 -11.78 -29.04 -6.83
C ARG A 117 -13.02 -29.25 -5.95
N ARG A 118 -13.04 -30.37 -5.22
CA ARG A 118 -14.08 -30.70 -4.23
C ARG A 118 -13.82 -30.11 -2.84
N THR A 119 -12.59 -29.70 -2.57
CA THR A 119 -12.13 -29.14 -1.28
C THR A 119 -11.03 -28.11 -1.53
N ASN A 120 -10.90 -27.12 -0.64
CA ASN A 120 -9.78 -26.18 -0.66
C ASN A 120 -8.52 -26.71 0.04
N ILE A 121 -8.57 -27.93 0.58
CA ILE A 121 -7.39 -28.63 1.12
C ILE A 121 -6.45 -29.00 -0.04
N ILE A 122 -5.16 -28.78 0.16
CA ILE A 122 -4.09 -29.14 -0.78
C ILE A 122 -3.64 -30.57 -0.47
N THR A 123 -3.44 -31.41 -1.49
CA THR A 123 -3.02 -32.81 -1.29
C THR A 123 -1.56 -32.88 -0.82
N PRO A 124 -1.14 -33.92 -0.08
CA PRO A 124 0.24 -34.02 0.43
C PRO A 124 1.33 -33.88 -0.65
N GLU A 125 1.08 -34.42 -1.85
CA GLU A 125 2.00 -34.40 -2.98
C GLU A 125 2.16 -32.98 -3.53
N LEU A 126 1.04 -32.27 -3.69
CA LEU A 126 1.05 -30.88 -4.13
C LEU A 126 1.61 -29.95 -3.04
N GLN A 127 1.36 -30.24 -1.77
CA GLN A 127 1.92 -29.49 -0.66
C GLN A 127 3.45 -29.60 -0.63
N GLN A 128 3.98 -30.80 -0.88
CA GLN A 128 5.42 -31.03 -1.02
C GLN A 128 6.02 -30.26 -2.21
N ALA A 129 5.30 -30.16 -3.33
CA ALA A 129 5.71 -29.31 -4.45
C ALA A 129 5.68 -27.81 -4.10
N LEU A 130 4.63 -27.32 -3.44
CA LEU A 130 4.48 -25.92 -3.01
C LEU A 130 5.50 -25.48 -1.95
N TRP A 131 5.95 -26.41 -1.11
CA TRP A 131 7.07 -26.21 -0.19
C TRP A 131 8.42 -26.13 -0.91
N ALA A 132 8.57 -26.81 -2.07
CA ALA A 132 9.76 -26.73 -2.91
C ALA A 132 9.82 -25.49 -3.82
N VAL A 133 8.72 -24.73 -3.96
CA VAL A 133 8.70 -23.49 -4.77
C VAL A 133 9.62 -22.42 -4.16
N PRO A 134 10.62 -21.90 -4.90
CA PRO A 134 11.47 -20.81 -4.43
C PRO A 134 10.67 -19.53 -4.13
N PRO A 135 11.03 -18.75 -3.09
CA PRO A 135 10.33 -17.50 -2.74
C PRO A 135 10.25 -16.46 -3.87
N SER A 136 11.14 -16.50 -4.85
CA SER A 136 11.12 -15.73 -6.09
C SER A 136 9.89 -16.01 -6.97
N LEU A 137 9.26 -17.18 -6.83
CA LEU A 137 8.09 -17.62 -7.59
C LEU A 137 6.79 -17.66 -6.76
N SER A 138 6.83 -17.21 -5.50
CA SER A 138 5.69 -17.17 -4.57
C SER A 138 5.54 -15.82 -3.84
N GLU A 139 5.74 -14.71 -4.57
CA GLU A 139 5.64 -13.33 -4.06
C GLU A 139 6.48 -13.06 -2.79
N HIS A 140 7.61 -13.75 -2.64
CA HIS A 140 8.53 -13.71 -1.50
C HIS A 140 7.99 -14.27 -0.18
N HIS A 141 6.87 -14.99 -0.23
CA HIS A 141 6.31 -15.72 0.91
C HIS A 141 6.74 -17.19 0.81
N ALA A 142 7.75 -17.56 1.61
CA ALA A 142 8.41 -18.87 1.50
C ALA A 142 7.48 -20.03 1.91
N GLY A 143 7.55 -21.16 1.19
CA GLY A 143 6.87 -22.39 1.59
C GLY A 143 7.58 -23.10 2.75
N VAL A 144 8.91 -22.98 2.82
CA VAL A 144 9.72 -23.45 3.95
C VAL A 144 10.69 -22.36 4.38
N LEU A 145 10.74 -22.10 5.69
CA LEU A 145 11.74 -21.25 6.33
C LEU A 145 12.77 -22.13 7.05
N HIS A 146 14.00 -22.11 6.55
CA HIS A 146 15.16 -22.73 7.21
C HIS A 146 15.84 -21.66 8.08
N LEU A 147 15.74 -21.80 9.41
CA LEU A 147 16.23 -20.80 10.37
C LEU A 147 17.18 -21.44 11.39
N CYS A 148 18.09 -20.62 11.92
CA CYS A 148 18.86 -20.89 13.14
C CYS A 148 19.02 -19.60 13.93
N VAL A 149 19.35 -19.70 15.22
CA VAL A 149 19.48 -18.53 16.11
C VAL A 149 20.65 -17.63 15.66
N GLY A 150 20.46 -16.32 15.77
CA GLY A 150 21.38 -15.28 15.34
C GLY A 150 21.46 -15.08 13.82
N MET A 151 20.76 -15.87 13.01
CA MET A 151 20.84 -15.77 11.55
C MET A 151 20.25 -14.45 11.03
N PRO A 152 20.89 -13.77 10.06
CA PRO A 152 20.34 -12.55 9.46
C PRO A 152 19.13 -12.87 8.57
N VAL A 153 18.05 -12.12 8.76
CA VAL A 153 16.81 -12.18 8.01
C VAL A 153 16.37 -10.78 7.55
N LEU A 154 15.45 -10.73 6.59
CA LEU A 154 14.87 -9.54 6.01
C LEU A 154 13.34 -9.67 6.09
N LEU A 155 12.68 -8.67 6.68
CA LEU A 155 11.21 -8.62 6.71
C LEU A 155 10.68 -8.40 5.29
N LYS A 156 9.65 -9.17 4.91
CA LYS A 156 8.96 -9.09 3.61
C LYS A 156 7.54 -8.54 3.74
N PHE A 157 7.18 -8.01 4.90
CA PHE A 157 5.89 -7.37 5.15
C PHE A 157 6.04 -6.12 6.03
N ASN A 158 5.06 -5.24 5.96
CA ASN A 158 4.93 -4.09 6.85
C ASN A 158 4.06 -4.55 8.03
N GLU A 159 4.68 -4.90 9.14
CA GLU A 159 3.97 -5.32 10.36
C GLU A 159 3.45 -4.10 11.11
N ALA A 160 4.36 -3.17 11.43
CA ALA A 160 4.10 -1.98 12.24
C ALA A 160 5.17 -0.92 11.95
N THR A 161 4.77 0.22 11.35
CA THR A 161 5.71 1.29 10.97
C THR A 161 6.28 2.00 12.20
N GLU A 162 5.48 2.12 13.24
CA GLU A 162 5.80 2.64 14.56
C GLU A 162 6.82 1.77 15.32
N LEU A 163 6.86 0.46 15.06
CA LEU A 163 7.89 -0.44 15.60
C LEU A 163 9.13 -0.56 14.68
N CYS A 164 9.19 0.23 13.60
CA CYS A 164 10.19 0.11 12.54
C CYS A 164 10.21 -1.29 11.86
N ALA A 165 9.13 -2.06 12.01
CA ALA A 165 8.95 -3.40 11.47
C ALA A 165 8.37 -3.33 10.06
N THR A 166 9.18 -2.88 9.10
CA THR A 166 8.77 -2.64 7.71
C THR A 166 9.39 -3.62 6.72
N ASN A 167 8.78 -3.77 5.54
CA ASN A 167 9.33 -4.57 4.44
C ASN A 167 10.69 -3.99 4.02
N GLY A 168 11.73 -4.81 4.01
CA GLY A 168 13.11 -4.40 3.81
C GLY A 168 13.89 -4.09 5.09
N ALA A 169 13.27 -4.11 6.28
CA ALA A 169 13.99 -4.06 7.54
C ALA A 169 14.86 -5.32 7.71
N ALA A 170 16.14 -5.12 8.01
CA ALA A 170 17.07 -6.20 8.35
C ALA A 170 16.93 -6.54 9.83
N ALA A 171 17.01 -7.83 10.17
CA ALA A 171 16.92 -8.30 11.55
C ALA A 171 17.77 -9.57 11.76
N ARG A 172 17.94 -9.99 13.01
CA ARG A 172 18.59 -11.26 13.38
C ARG A 172 17.60 -12.14 14.15
N VAL A 173 17.57 -13.44 13.87
CA VAL A 173 16.67 -14.38 14.57
C VAL A 173 17.09 -14.49 16.04
N VAL A 174 16.18 -14.26 16.98
CA VAL A 174 16.43 -14.39 18.43
C VAL A 174 15.95 -15.75 18.93
N LYS A 175 14.66 -16.04 18.72
CA LYS A 175 13.98 -17.27 19.12
C LYS A 175 12.70 -17.43 18.30
N TRP A 176 12.00 -18.53 18.44
CA TRP A 176 10.67 -18.76 17.88
C TRP A 176 9.80 -19.55 18.86
N ASP A 177 8.49 -19.49 18.64
CA ASP A 177 7.50 -20.43 19.12
C ASP A 177 6.86 -21.16 17.94
N ALA A 178 6.59 -22.45 18.11
CA ALA A 178 6.29 -23.36 17.01
C ALA A 178 5.62 -24.66 17.49
N HIS A 179 4.64 -25.15 16.72
CA HIS A 179 3.99 -26.45 16.93
C HIS A 179 4.19 -27.39 15.74
N ARG A 180 3.81 -28.67 15.94
CA ARG A 180 3.73 -29.66 14.85
C ARG A 180 2.33 -29.65 14.23
N MET A 181 2.28 -29.52 12.90
CA MET A 181 1.06 -29.70 12.12
C MET A 181 0.64 -31.17 12.08
N SER A 182 -0.58 -31.44 11.62
CA SER A 182 -1.13 -32.81 11.44
C SER A 182 -0.27 -33.73 10.58
N CYS A 183 0.50 -33.20 9.64
CA CYS A 183 1.47 -33.93 8.83
C CYS A 183 2.83 -34.19 9.53
N GLY A 184 2.93 -33.91 10.83
CA GLY A 184 4.13 -34.12 11.66
C GLY A 184 5.26 -33.09 11.47
N LYS A 185 5.14 -32.19 10.49
CA LYS A 185 6.08 -31.10 10.20
C LYS A 185 5.91 -29.93 11.20
N TRP A 186 6.99 -29.21 11.50
CA TRP A 186 6.95 -28.00 12.31
C TRP A 186 6.43 -26.80 11.51
N THR A 187 5.69 -25.90 12.16
CA THR A 187 5.32 -24.58 11.62
C THR A 187 5.55 -23.49 12.68
N LEU A 188 5.71 -22.24 12.25
CA LEU A 188 5.92 -21.10 13.15
C LEU A 188 4.58 -20.51 13.58
N ASP A 189 4.47 -20.18 14.86
CA ASP A 189 3.41 -19.32 15.37
C ASP A 189 3.92 -17.90 15.57
N VAL A 190 5.11 -17.78 16.19
CA VAL A 190 5.79 -16.49 16.43
C VAL A 190 7.28 -16.64 16.17
N LEU A 191 7.87 -15.74 15.38
CA LEU A 191 9.32 -15.59 15.22
C LEU A 191 9.77 -14.30 15.90
N PHE A 192 10.63 -14.40 16.90
CA PHE A 192 11.23 -13.23 17.55
C PHE A 192 12.50 -12.83 16.80
N VAL A 193 12.57 -11.58 16.36
CA VAL A 193 13.74 -11.03 15.66
C VAL A 193 14.20 -9.72 16.28
N GLU A 194 15.52 -9.51 16.32
CA GLU A 194 16.16 -8.26 16.72
C GLU A 194 16.37 -7.39 15.47
N LEU A 195 15.75 -6.21 15.40
CA LEU A 195 15.94 -5.28 14.29
C LEU A 195 17.37 -4.73 14.27
N THR A 196 18.02 -4.81 13.11
CA THR A 196 19.40 -4.33 12.90
C THR A 196 19.38 -2.85 12.53
N ASN A 197 19.93 -1.99 13.40
CA ASN A 197 20.01 -0.54 13.23
C ASN A 197 18.68 0.14 12.82
N PRO A 198 17.58 -0.06 13.58
CA PRO A 198 16.31 0.63 13.30
C PRO A 198 16.47 2.17 13.44
N PRO A 199 15.67 2.98 12.73
CA PRO A 199 15.74 4.45 12.79
C PRO A 199 15.61 5.06 14.19
N ARG A 200 14.97 4.33 15.12
CA ARG A 200 14.94 4.61 16.55
C ARG A 200 14.99 3.30 17.31
N THR A 201 15.55 3.31 18.52
CA THR A 201 15.40 2.18 19.44
C THR A 201 13.91 1.99 19.77
N ILE A 202 13.43 0.77 19.66
CA ILE A 202 12.06 0.37 20.03
C ILE A 202 12.14 -0.70 21.10
N GLN A 203 11.19 -0.74 22.03
CA GLN A 203 11.10 -1.80 23.03
C GLN A 203 9.65 -2.11 23.31
N ILE A 204 9.26 -3.37 23.15
CA ILE A 204 7.96 -3.89 23.54
C ILE A 204 8.08 -4.34 25.01
N PRO A 205 7.12 -4.01 25.90
CA PRO A 205 7.14 -4.47 27.28
C PRO A 205 7.32 -5.99 27.39
N GLY A 206 8.26 -6.43 28.21
CA GLY A 206 8.63 -7.84 28.36
C GLY A 206 9.62 -8.39 27.33
N LEU A 207 10.01 -7.62 26.30
CA LEU A 207 11.05 -8.00 25.34
C LEU A 207 12.32 -7.14 25.48
N PRO A 208 13.49 -7.65 25.06
CA PRO A 208 14.71 -6.86 24.96
C PRO A 208 14.57 -5.70 23.94
N PRO A 209 15.42 -4.66 24.01
CA PRO A 209 15.46 -3.60 23.02
C PRO A 209 15.60 -4.14 21.59
N ASN A 210 14.88 -3.52 20.66
CA ASN A 210 14.77 -3.86 19.23
C ASN A 210 14.26 -5.26 18.90
N VAL A 211 13.84 -6.07 19.89
CA VAL A 211 13.24 -7.39 19.65
C VAL A 211 11.74 -7.26 19.42
N ILE A 212 11.26 -7.79 18.30
CA ILE A 212 9.85 -7.81 17.90
C ILE A 212 9.36 -9.25 17.66
N PRO A 213 8.10 -9.58 17.99
CA PRO A 213 7.43 -10.79 17.55
C PRO A 213 6.89 -10.61 16.12
N LEU A 214 7.10 -11.58 15.25
CA LEU A 214 6.50 -11.69 13.92
C LEU A 214 5.58 -12.91 13.91
N THR A 215 4.28 -12.69 13.70
CA THR A 215 3.29 -13.77 13.62
C THR A 215 3.13 -14.27 12.18
N LYS A 216 2.51 -15.44 12.02
CA LYS A 216 2.15 -15.96 10.69
C LYS A 216 1.11 -15.07 10.01
N THR A 217 1.35 -14.72 8.75
CA THR A 217 0.43 -13.91 7.93
C THR A 217 -0.24 -14.79 6.89
N LYS A 218 -1.57 -14.78 6.83
CA LYS A 218 -2.33 -15.39 5.73
C LYS A 218 -2.32 -14.48 4.51
N LYS A 219 -1.75 -14.93 3.39
CA LYS A 219 -1.79 -14.22 2.10
C LYS A 219 -2.08 -15.13 0.93
N THR A 220 -2.80 -14.61 -0.04
CA THR A 220 -2.93 -15.24 -1.36
C THR A 220 -1.69 -14.94 -2.18
N VAL A 221 -0.87 -15.97 -2.42
CA VAL A 221 0.29 -15.96 -3.32
C VAL A 221 -0.11 -16.48 -4.69
N LEU A 222 0.51 -15.94 -5.73
CA LEU A 222 0.33 -16.39 -7.11
C LEU A 222 1.46 -17.36 -7.49
N CYS A 223 1.16 -18.65 -7.53
CA CYS A 223 2.10 -19.69 -7.96
C CYS A 223 2.03 -19.88 -9.48
N THR A 224 3.17 -19.99 -10.16
CA THR A 224 3.23 -20.27 -11.61
C THR A 224 3.50 -21.76 -11.84
N LEU A 225 2.70 -22.40 -12.69
CA LEU A 225 2.82 -23.82 -13.04
C LEU A 225 3.82 -23.99 -14.21
N PRO A 226 4.59 -25.11 -14.26
CA PRO A 226 5.52 -25.37 -15.36
C PRO A 226 4.87 -25.51 -16.76
N ALA A 227 3.57 -25.83 -16.80
CA ALA A 227 2.83 -25.99 -18.05
C ALA A 227 2.27 -24.64 -18.53
N GLY A 228 3.03 -23.95 -19.38
CA GLY A 228 2.55 -22.79 -20.16
C GLY A 228 2.37 -21.48 -19.37
N ASP A 229 3.15 -21.28 -18.30
CA ASP A 229 3.08 -20.11 -17.41
C ASP A 229 1.69 -19.84 -16.78
N ILE A 230 0.82 -20.85 -16.78
CA ILE A 230 -0.49 -20.82 -16.12
C ILE A 230 -0.29 -20.60 -14.63
N LYS A 231 -1.06 -19.68 -14.04
CA LYS A 231 -0.94 -19.35 -12.62
C LYS A 231 -2.12 -19.86 -11.82
N VAL A 232 -1.89 -20.12 -10.54
CA VAL A 232 -2.91 -20.56 -9.58
C VAL A 232 -2.78 -19.75 -8.28
N TYR A 233 -3.91 -19.46 -7.64
CA TYR A 233 -3.92 -18.81 -6.33
C TYR A 233 -3.82 -19.84 -5.20
N VAL A 234 -2.84 -19.65 -4.33
CA VAL A 234 -2.67 -20.42 -3.09
C VAL A 234 -2.72 -19.44 -1.93
N GLN A 235 -3.56 -19.70 -0.93
CA GLN A 235 -3.54 -18.95 0.32
C GLN A 235 -2.57 -19.63 1.28
N ARG A 236 -1.43 -18.97 1.50
CA ARG A 236 -0.31 -19.42 2.34
C ARG A 236 -0.39 -18.75 3.71
N ASP A 237 -0.22 -19.53 4.77
CA ASP A 237 -0.06 -19.05 6.14
C ASP A 237 1.37 -19.35 6.62
N GLN A 238 2.18 -18.30 6.80
CA GLN A 238 3.59 -18.38 7.21
C GLN A 238 4.10 -16.99 7.62
N VAL A 239 5.12 -16.92 8.48
CA VAL A 239 5.82 -15.68 8.84
C VAL A 239 6.50 -15.06 7.60
N MET A 240 6.38 -13.75 7.39
CA MET A 240 6.90 -13.07 6.20
C MET A 240 8.34 -12.57 6.34
N VAL A 241 9.29 -13.50 6.43
CA VAL A 241 10.74 -13.21 6.38
C VAL A 241 11.44 -14.01 5.28
N LEU A 242 12.63 -13.56 4.88
CA LEU A 242 13.59 -14.36 4.12
C LEU A 242 14.98 -14.26 4.75
N PRO A 243 15.89 -15.23 4.57
CA PRO A 243 17.30 -15.06 4.91
C PRO A 243 17.90 -13.83 4.21
N ASN A 244 18.84 -13.16 4.86
CA ASN A 244 19.45 -11.92 4.39
C ASN A 244 20.95 -12.08 4.16
N PHE A 245 21.32 -13.11 3.39
CA PHE A 245 22.68 -13.29 2.86
C PHE A 245 22.81 -12.77 1.42
N ALA A 246 21.68 -12.56 0.75
CA ALA A 246 21.58 -11.81 -0.48
C ALA A 246 20.31 -10.94 -0.49
N VAL A 247 20.39 -9.84 -1.23
CA VAL A 247 19.27 -8.95 -1.57
C VAL A 247 19.27 -8.67 -3.06
N THR A 248 18.15 -8.20 -3.62
CA THR A 248 18.14 -7.69 -5.00
C THR A 248 18.55 -6.22 -5.07
N ASP A 249 19.00 -5.78 -6.23
CA ASP A 249 19.23 -4.37 -6.56
C ASP A 249 18.01 -3.48 -6.25
N PHE A 250 16.80 -3.91 -6.60
CA PHE A 250 15.56 -3.26 -6.18
C PHE A 250 15.37 -3.25 -4.66
N ALA A 251 15.60 -4.38 -3.98
CA ALA A 251 15.40 -4.48 -2.53
C ALA A 251 16.46 -3.74 -1.69
N CYS A 252 17.61 -3.41 -2.27
CA CYS A 252 18.63 -2.60 -1.60
C CYS A 252 18.44 -1.08 -1.81
N GLN A 253 17.54 -0.66 -2.70
CA GLN A 253 17.26 0.75 -2.96
C GLN A 253 16.82 1.45 -1.67
N GLY A 254 17.37 2.64 -1.42
CA GLY A 254 17.08 3.40 -0.19
C GLY A 254 18.09 3.18 0.95
N HIS A 255 18.90 2.11 0.92
CA HIS A 255 19.86 1.79 1.98
C HIS A 255 21.27 2.36 1.72
N THR A 256 21.96 2.79 2.78
CA THR A 256 23.41 3.09 2.77
C THR A 256 24.12 1.96 3.47
N ARG A 257 25.26 1.51 2.93
CA ARG A 257 25.97 0.32 3.38
C ARG A 257 27.46 0.66 3.54
N PRO A 258 28.04 0.52 4.75
CA PRO A 258 29.48 0.69 4.95
C PRO A 258 30.31 -0.27 4.08
N ASP A 259 29.83 -1.52 4.02
CA ASP A 259 30.39 -2.59 3.20
C ASP A 259 29.33 -3.14 2.24
N ASN A 260 29.71 -3.26 0.98
CA ASN A 260 28.80 -3.42 -0.15
C ASN A 260 29.36 -4.43 -1.16
N VAL A 261 28.90 -5.68 -1.04
CA VAL A 261 29.26 -6.77 -1.96
C VAL A 261 28.21 -6.85 -3.07
N CYS A 262 28.62 -6.76 -4.34
CA CYS A 262 27.72 -6.70 -5.49
C CYS A 262 28.08 -7.73 -6.57
N HIS A 263 27.11 -8.48 -7.06
CA HIS A 263 27.24 -9.37 -8.22
C HIS A 263 26.56 -8.73 -9.42
N LEU A 264 27.36 -8.05 -10.26
CA LEU A 264 26.89 -7.08 -11.26
C LEU A 264 26.66 -7.65 -12.67
N LYS A 265 27.20 -8.84 -12.96
CA LYS A 265 27.14 -9.53 -14.26
C LYS A 265 25.75 -9.53 -14.92
N TYR A 266 24.72 -9.80 -14.12
CA TYR A 266 23.33 -9.94 -14.57
C TYR A 266 22.50 -8.67 -14.44
N CYS A 267 23.09 -7.53 -14.04
CA CYS A 267 22.41 -6.24 -14.04
C CYS A 267 21.97 -5.85 -15.45
N LYS A 268 20.72 -5.39 -15.59
CA LYS A 268 20.08 -5.16 -16.90
C LYS A 268 20.68 -3.96 -17.66
N ASN A 269 21.05 -2.90 -16.97
CA ASN A 269 21.49 -1.61 -17.52
C ASN A 269 22.36 -0.85 -16.50
N HIS A 270 22.89 0.34 -16.87
CA HIS A 270 23.62 1.21 -15.93
C HIS A 270 22.82 1.53 -14.67
N GLN A 271 21.49 1.72 -14.76
CA GLN A 271 20.69 2.09 -13.59
C GLN A 271 20.72 1.01 -12.52
N SER A 272 20.66 -0.27 -12.91
CA SER A 272 20.80 -1.42 -12.01
C SER A 272 22.22 -1.46 -11.40
N ILE A 273 23.28 -1.30 -12.21
CA ILE A 273 24.67 -1.26 -11.74
C ILE A 273 24.91 -0.09 -10.77
N TYR A 274 24.48 1.11 -11.14
CA TYR A 274 24.51 2.32 -10.31
C TYR A 274 23.70 2.13 -9.02
N THR A 275 22.53 1.49 -9.08
CA THR A 275 21.71 1.20 -7.90
C THR A 275 22.43 0.30 -6.91
N CYS A 276 23.15 -0.71 -7.39
CA CYS A 276 24.00 -1.58 -6.56
C CYS A 276 25.18 -0.81 -5.94
N LEU A 277 25.98 -0.12 -6.76
CA LEU A 277 27.24 0.49 -6.33
C LEU A 277 27.03 1.74 -5.47
N SER A 278 26.03 2.58 -5.79
CA SER A 278 25.67 3.78 -5.02
C SER A 278 24.97 3.47 -3.69
N ARG A 279 24.95 2.22 -3.21
CA ARG A 279 24.67 1.88 -1.79
C ARG A 279 25.91 2.00 -0.91
N SER A 280 27.10 1.82 -1.49
CA SER A 280 28.36 1.85 -0.77
C SER A 280 28.68 3.25 -0.25
N SER A 281 29.17 3.36 0.99
CA SER A 281 29.58 4.64 1.57
C SER A 281 31.05 5.01 1.29
N SER A 282 31.82 4.13 0.65
CA SER A 282 33.23 4.33 0.30
C SER A 282 33.69 3.41 -0.86
N LEU A 283 34.77 3.76 -1.56
CA LEU A 283 35.40 2.83 -2.50
C LEU A 283 35.94 1.60 -1.74
N ALA A 284 36.57 1.82 -0.60
CA ALA A 284 37.18 0.77 0.22
C ALA A 284 36.18 -0.27 0.75
N GLY A 285 34.89 0.08 0.90
CA GLY A 285 33.81 -0.84 1.26
C GLY A 285 33.13 -1.52 0.07
N THR A 286 33.53 -1.22 -1.16
CA THR A 286 32.94 -1.81 -2.37
C THR A 286 33.71 -3.05 -2.79
N LEU A 287 33.00 -4.17 -2.96
CA LEU A 287 33.53 -5.43 -3.51
C LEU A 287 32.61 -5.93 -4.63
N ILE A 288 33.16 -6.15 -5.82
CA ILE A 288 32.43 -6.62 -6.99
C ILE A 288 32.76 -8.10 -7.21
N LEU A 289 31.73 -8.95 -7.29
CA LEU A 289 31.88 -10.37 -7.57
C LEU A 289 31.71 -10.63 -9.07
N ASP A 290 32.64 -11.40 -9.64
CA ASP A 290 32.75 -11.67 -11.08
C ASP A 290 32.89 -10.36 -11.90
N HIS A 291 32.88 -10.48 -13.23
CA HIS A 291 32.91 -9.34 -14.15
C HIS A 291 31.55 -8.65 -14.30
N PHE A 292 31.57 -7.46 -14.90
CA PHE A 292 30.38 -6.76 -15.38
C PHE A 292 30.62 -6.21 -16.79
N ASP A 293 29.53 -5.98 -17.52
CA ASP A 293 29.59 -5.42 -18.88
C ASP A 293 29.78 -3.90 -18.81
N VAL A 294 31.02 -3.46 -19.09
CA VAL A 294 31.44 -2.05 -19.09
C VAL A 294 30.64 -1.21 -20.09
N ASN A 295 30.20 -1.78 -21.22
CA ASN A 295 29.44 -1.04 -22.23
C ASN A 295 28.14 -0.46 -21.65
N LYS A 296 27.53 -1.15 -20.68
CA LYS A 296 26.31 -0.68 -20.00
C LYS A 296 26.51 0.67 -19.32
N ILE A 297 27.70 0.98 -18.82
CA ILE A 297 28.02 2.19 -18.05
C ILE A 297 28.76 3.28 -18.87
N CYS A 298 29.07 3.04 -20.15
CA CYS A 298 29.77 3.99 -21.02
C CYS A 298 28.95 4.44 -22.26
N ASN A 299 27.96 3.65 -22.70
CA ASN A 299 27.24 3.90 -23.97
C ASN A 299 26.15 5.00 -23.91
N GLY A 300 25.96 5.66 -22.77
CA GLY A 300 25.00 6.74 -22.57
C GLY A 300 23.58 6.28 -22.23
N THR A 301 22.78 7.20 -21.70
CA THR A 301 21.36 7.00 -21.42
C THR A 301 20.51 6.99 -22.70
N ALA A 302 19.34 6.35 -22.63
CA ALA A 302 18.29 6.49 -23.64
C ALA A 302 17.88 7.96 -23.79
N SER A 303 17.52 8.38 -25.01
CA SER A 303 17.20 9.78 -25.36
C SER A 303 16.11 10.38 -24.48
N ASP A 304 15.02 9.65 -24.21
CA ASP A 304 13.93 10.13 -23.36
C ASP A 304 14.37 10.40 -21.92
N LEU A 305 15.19 9.51 -21.34
CA LEU A 305 15.74 9.70 -19.99
C LEU A 305 16.77 10.85 -19.96
N ARG A 306 17.55 11.02 -21.03
CA ARG A 306 18.48 12.14 -21.17
C ARG A 306 17.72 13.47 -21.24
N ARG A 307 16.65 13.53 -22.05
CA ARG A 307 15.75 14.69 -22.12
C ARG A 307 15.14 14.99 -20.75
N GLU A 308 14.63 13.98 -20.04
CA GLU A 308 14.09 14.15 -18.69
C GLU A 308 15.12 14.77 -17.72
N PHE A 309 16.37 14.29 -17.70
CA PHE A 309 17.41 14.92 -16.88
C PHE A 309 17.67 16.38 -17.28
N ARG A 310 17.80 16.69 -18.57
CA ARG A 310 18.01 18.07 -19.06
C ARG A 310 16.84 18.99 -18.71
N GLU A 311 15.60 18.51 -18.80
CA GLU A 311 14.40 19.24 -18.39
C GLU A 311 14.43 19.53 -16.87
N LEU A 312 14.94 18.62 -16.03
CA LEU A 312 15.11 18.85 -14.59
C LEU A 312 16.20 19.88 -14.27
N GLU A 313 17.36 19.84 -14.94
CA GLU A 313 18.42 20.86 -14.77
C GLU A 313 17.92 22.27 -15.16
N LEU A 314 17.09 22.36 -16.22
CA LEU A 314 16.46 23.62 -16.61
C LEU A 314 15.43 24.12 -15.58
N LEU A 315 14.62 23.22 -14.99
CA LEU A 315 13.67 23.59 -13.94
C LEU A 315 14.38 24.06 -12.66
N ASP A 316 15.50 23.44 -12.29
CA ASP A 316 16.32 23.90 -11.16
C ASP A 316 16.86 25.31 -11.41
N TYR A 317 17.45 25.56 -12.58
CA TYR A 317 17.93 26.89 -12.95
C TYR A 317 16.81 27.96 -13.00
N ILE A 318 15.63 27.62 -13.52
CA ILE A 318 14.45 28.50 -13.49
C ILE A 318 14.08 28.85 -12.03
N THR A 319 14.07 27.84 -11.15
CA THR A 319 13.77 28.01 -9.72
C THR A 319 14.80 28.92 -9.04
N GLN A 320 16.10 28.76 -9.35
CA GLN A 320 17.15 29.65 -8.85
C GLN A 320 16.97 31.10 -9.34
N CYS A 321 16.64 31.30 -10.62
CA CYS A 321 16.38 32.63 -11.17
C CYS A 321 15.18 33.32 -10.50
N ASP A 322 14.11 32.57 -10.23
CA ASP A 322 12.89 33.06 -9.56
C ASP A 322 13.19 33.50 -8.12
N LEU A 323 13.87 32.64 -7.33
CA LEU A 323 14.33 32.96 -5.98
C LEU A 323 15.26 34.19 -5.93
N ALA A 324 16.08 34.38 -6.98
CA ALA A 324 16.95 35.55 -7.12
C ALA A 324 16.23 36.82 -7.66
N ASN A 325 14.93 36.74 -7.97
CA ASN A 325 14.15 37.80 -8.64
C ASN A 325 14.76 38.26 -9.99
N THR A 326 15.44 37.32 -10.68
CA THR A 326 16.08 37.53 -11.99
C THR A 326 15.30 36.91 -13.15
N LEU A 327 14.25 36.14 -12.85
CA LEU A 327 13.39 35.51 -13.85
C LEU A 327 12.44 36.56 -14.49
N PRO A 328 12.45 36.75 -15.82
CA PRO A 328 11.58 37.73 -16.47
C PRO A 328 10.10 37.32 -16.41
N PRO A 329 9.15 38.28 -16.29
CA PRO A 329 7.71 37.99 -16.23
C PRO A 329 7.14 37.22 -17.45
N ASN A 330 7.81 37.29 -18.61
CA ASN A 330 7.43 36.53 -19.80
C ASN A 330 7.83 35.04 -19.73
N VAL A 331 8.55 34.60 -18.70
CA VAL A 331 8.83 33.19 -18.42
C VAL A 331 7.83 32.67 -17.40
N HIS A 332 6.74 32.09 -17.89
CA HIS A 332 5.68 31.52 -17.09
C HIS A 332 5.09 30.27 -17.77
N GLY A 333 4.34 29.46 -17.02
CA GLY A 333 3.59 28.33 -17.56
C GLY A 333 2.85 27.58 -16.46
N ALA A 334 1.62 27.15 -16.74
CA ALA A 334 0.81 26.36 -15.82
C ALA A 334 1.24 24.87 -15.77
N THR A 335 2.15 24.47 -16.65
CA THR A 335 2.70 23.11 -16.76
C THR A 335 4.20 23.13 -17.03
N ARG A 336 4.88 22.01 -16.74
CA ARG A 336 6.31 21.83 -17.07
C ARG A 336 6.62 22.16 -18.53
N GLY A 337 5.83 21.63 -19.46
CA GLY A 337 6.03 21.87 -20.88
C GLY A 337 5.85 23.33 -21.29
N GLN A 338 4.89 24.05 -20.68
CA GLN A 338 4.69 25.47 -20.94
C GLN A 338 5.85 26.32 -20.39
N LEU A 339 6.24 26.09 -19.13
CA LEU A 339 7.31 26.83 -18.46
C LEU A 339 8.67 26.64 -19.14
N LEU A 340 8.99 25.41 -19.55
CA LEU A 340 10.20 25.14 -20.32
C LEU A 340 10.17 25.81 -21.70
N ARG A 341 9.01 25.88 -22.38
CA ARG A 341 8.88 26.57 -23.67
C ARG A 341 9.07 28.09 -23.55
N SER A 342 8.49 28.72 -22.53
CA SER A 342 8.66 30.18 -22.32
C SER A 342 10.08 30.53 -21.88
N PHE A 343 10.71 29.71 -21.03
CA PHE A 343 12.13 29.85 -20.71
C PHE A 343 13.03 29.68 -21.93
N GLN A 344 12.80 28.64 -22.76
CA GLN A 344 13.54 28.43 -24.01
C GLN A 344 13.34 29.56 -25.03
N ALA A 345 12.20 30.27 -25.00
CA ALA A 345 11.98 31.46 -25.82
C ALA A 345 12.79 32.68 -25.33
N TRP A 346 13.11 32.75 -24.03
CA TRP A 346 13.95 33.79 -23.45
C TRP A 346 15.46 33.50 -23.58
N LYS A 347 15.93 32.35 -23.11
CA LYS A 347 17.37 31.99 -23.09
C LYS A 347 17.86 31.29 -24.37
N GLY A 348 16.93 30.80 -25.20
CA GLY A 348 17.25 29.95 -26.36
C GLY A 348 17.32 28.45 -26.01
N LYS A 349 16.99 27.61 -26.98
CA LYS A 349 16.94 26.13 -26.81
C LYS A 349 18.29 25.46 -26.54
N ARG A 350 19.41 26.15 -26.80
CA ARG A 350 20.79 25.66 -26.61
C ARG A 350 21.44 26.22 -25.34
N PHE A 351 20.70 26.94 -24.50
CA PHE A 351 21.21 27.38 -23.20
C PHE A 351 21.40 26.17 -22.28
N VAL A 352 22.61 26.05 -21.72
CA VAL A 352 23.02 25.03 -20.74
C VAL A 352 23.49 25.79 -19.49
N PRO A 353 22.88 25.57 -18.30
CA PRO A 353 23.39 26.13 -17.05
C PRO A 353 24.83 25.68 -16.73
N GLU A 354 25.61 26.56 -16.09
CA GLU A 354 27.05 26.37 -15.83
C GLU A 354 27.38 25.10 -15.02
N HIS A 355 26.48 24.66 -14.13
CA HIS A 355 26.68 23.50 -13.25
C HIS A 355 26.15 22.18 -13.83
N VAL A 356 25.67 22.16 -15.08
CA VAL A 356 25.21 20.92 -15.71
C VAL A 356 26.37 19.96 -15.92
N HIS A 357 26.16 18.71 -15.49
CA HIS A 357 27.13 17.64 -15.67
C HIS A 357 27.43 17.41 -17.18
N PRO A 358 28.71 17.36 -17.63
CA PRO A 358 29.06 17.31 -19.07
C PRO A 358 28.37 16.19 -19.87
N ALA A 359 28.13 15.03 -19.24
CA ALA A 359 27.35 13.92 -19.83
C ALA A 359 25.94 14.29 -20.33
N LEU A 360 25.36 15.37 -19.80
CA LEU A 360 24.04 15.88 -20.18
C LEU A 360 24.09 16.99 -21.22
N ASP A 361 25.25 17.61 -21.50
CA ASP A 361 25.38 18.79 -22.36
C ASP A 361 24.54 18.66 -23.66
N TRP A 362 23.84 19.74 -24.00
CA TRP A 362 22.91 19.82 -25.11
C TRP A 362 23.11 21.04 -26.00
N SER A 363 24.21 21.78 -25.79
CA SER A 363 24.69 22.84 -26.69
C SER A 363 24.62 22.39 -28.16
N ASP A 364 25.15 21.21 -28.47
CA ASP A 364 25.17 20.60 -29.81
C ASP A 364 24.10 19.51 -30.05
N ALA A 365 23.11 19.36 -29.17
CA ALA A 365 22.11 18.30 -29.32
C ALA A 365 21.19 18.50 -30.55
N PRO A 366 20.62 17.40 -31.12
CA PRO A 366 19.60 17.48 -32.16
C PRO A 366 18.35 18.23 -31.68
N VAL A 367 17.76 19.05 -32.56
CA VAL A 367 16.57 19.88 -32.22
C VAL A 367 15.37 19.04 -31.74
N SER A 368 15.29 17.78 -32.18
CA SER A 368 14.30 16.80 -31.71
C SER A 368 14.45 16.42 -30.23
N GLU A 369 15.67 16.47 -29.66
CA GLU A 369 15.91 16.25 -28.22
C GLU A 369 15.67 17.52 -27.37
N LEU A 370 15.69 18.70 -28.00
CA LEU A 370 15.56 20.01 -27.33
C LEU A 370 14.11 20.49 -27.16
N THR A 371 13.14 19.77 -27.71
CA THR A 371 11.72 20.14 -27.60
C THR A 371 11.14 19.54 -26.31
N PRO A 372 10.62 20.37 -25.36
CA PRO A 372 10.07 19.86 -24.11
C PRO A 372 8.94 18.86 -24.35
N SER A 373 8.88 17.82 -23.53
CA SER A 373 7.84 16.80 -23.63
C SER A 373 6.44 17.42 -23.74
N PRO A 374 5.55 16.92 -24.62
CA PRO A 374 4.14 17.29 -24.60
C PRO A 374 3.52 16.91 -23.25
N ASP A 375 2.51 17.68 -22.84
CA ASP A 375 1.77 17.47 -21.59
C ASP A 375 0.98 16.16 -21.64
N THR A 376 1.44 15.16 -20.90
CA THR A 376 0.72 13.88 -20.72
C THR A 376 -0.47 14.02 -19.77
N SER A 377 -0.61 15.15 -19.08
CA SER A 377 -1.75 15.51 -18.24
C SER A 377 -3.09 15.42 -18.99
N ASN A 378 -3.13 15.81 -20.27
CA ASN A 378 -4.30 15.61 -21.14
C ASN A 378 -4.45 14.15 -21.64
N VAL A 379 -3.34 13.45 -21.87
CA VAL A 379 -3.31 12.07 -22.39
C VAL A 379 -3.88 11.05 -21.38
N ILE A 380 -3.82 11.34 -20.08
CA ILE A 380 -4.44 10.50 -19.04
C ILE A 380 -5.98 10.65 -19.04
N LEU A 381 -6.51 11.76 -19.58
CA LEU A 381 -7.96 12.05 -19.64
C LEU A 381 -8.59 11.71 -20.99
N THR A 382 -7.84 11.81 -22.09
CA THR A 382 -8.25 11.37 -23.43
C THR A 382 -7.45 10.15 -23.85
N GLY A 383 -8.09 8.98 -23.88
CA GLY A 383 -7.43 7.72 -24.20
C GLY A 383 -6.67 7.73 -25.54
N ASP A 384 -5.43 7.24 -25.48
CA ASP A 384 -4.50 6.90 -26.56
C ASP A 384 -4.09 8.02 -27.56
N PRO A 385 -2.80 8.44 -27.53
CA PRO A 385 -2.11 8.91 -28.73
C PRO A 385 -1.57 7.70 -29.50
N ALA A 386 -2.02 7.52 -30.74
CA ALA A 386 -1.50 6.49 -31.62
C ALA A 386 -0.03 6.78 -32.00
N TYR A 387 0.91 6.06 -31.41
CA TYR A 387 2.27 5.97 -31.93
C TYR A 387 2.31 5.00 -33.11
N PRO A 388 2.95 5.34 -34.25
CA PRO A 388 3.14 4.41 -35.35
C PRO A 388 4.06 3.27 -34.89
N SER A 389 3.55 2.04 -34.84
CA SER A 389 4.34 0.88 -34.45
C SER A 389 5.38 0.55 -35.52
N SER A 390 6.65 0.55 -35.11
CA SER A 390 7.71 -0.08 -35.90
C SER A 390 7.45 -1.58 -35.98
N GLN A 391 7.64 -2.14 -37.17
CA GLN A 391 7.19 -3.48 -37.53
C GLN A 391 7.89 -4.57 -36.71
N THR A 392 7.19 -5.19 -35.76
CA THR A 392 7.53 -6.53 -35.27
C THR A 392 6.58 -7.56 -35.88
N ARG A 393 7.15 -8.65 -36.40
CA ARG A 393 6.50 -9.62 -37.28
C ARG A 393 5.24 -10.26 -36.67
N SER A 394 4.16 -10.24 -37.43
CA SER A 394 2.92 -10.96 -37.16
C SER A 394 3.14 -12.48 -37.06
N THR A 395 2.65 -13.09 -35.97
CA THR A 395 2.20 -14.48 -35.96
C THR A 395 0.67 -14.50 -36.02
N ARG A 396 0.14 -15.11 -37.08
CA ARG A 396 -1.28 -15.05 -37.46
C ARG A 396 -2.22 -15.59 -36.37
N LYS A 397 -3.26 -14.83 -36.02
CA LYS A 397 -4.53 -15.38 -35.51
C LYS A 397 -5.56 -15.43 -36.64
N ARG A 398 -6.39 -16.48 -36.66
CA ARG A 398 -7.48 -16.68 -37.61
C ARG A 398 -8.63 -15.68 -37.37
N PRO A 399 -9.46 -15.37 -38.39
CA PRO A 399 -10.58 -14.45 -38.24
C PRO A 399 -11.67 -15.06 -37.36
N ALA A 400 -12.35 -14.19 -36.60
CA ALA A 400 -13.60 -14.52 -35.94
C ALA A 400 -14.74 -14.00 -36.81
N ASP A 401 -15.55 -14.91 -37.34
CA ASP A 401 -16.90 -14.60 -37.78
C ASP A 401 -17.83 -14.86 -36.58
N GLU A 402 -18.51 -13.82 -36.11
CA GLU A 402 -19.94 -13.83 -35.78
C GLU A 402 -20.36 -12.50 -35.14
N ARG A 403 -21.56 -12.02 -35.52
CA ARG A 403 -22.10 -10.72 -35.09
C ARG A 403 -22.55 -10.77 -33.63
N TRP A 404 -22.00 -9.89 -32.80
CA TRP A 404 -22.65 -9.48 -31.55
C TRP A 404 -22.60 -7.97 -31.35
N THR A 405 -23.73 -7.30 -31.59
CA THR A 405 -23.90 -5.86 -31.37
C THR A 405 -24.45 -5.62 -29.97
N ALA A 406 -23.58 -5.33 -29.01
CA ALA A 406 -23.98 -4.86 -27.69
C ALA A 406 -24.59 -3.44 -27.77
N SER A 407 -25.70 -3.21 -27.06
CA SER A 407 -26.31 -1.89 -26.96
C SER A 407 -25.44 -0.93 -26.14
N SER A 408 -25.23 0.28 -26.66
CA SER A 408 -24.43 1.32 -25.99
C SER A 408 -25.16 1.91 -24.79
N PRO A 409 -24.49 2.09 -23.63
CA PRO A 409 -25.01 2.92 -22.55
C PRO A 409 -25.13 4.40 -23.00
N PRO A 410 -26.00 5.21 -22.38
CA PRO A 410 -26.16 6.61 -22.76
C PRO A 410 -24.86 7.39 -22.56
N LYS A 411 -24.50 8.21 -23.55
CA LYS A 411 -23.31 9.08 -23.51
C LYS A 411 -23.35 9.98 -22.28
N ARG A 412 -22.35 9.85 -21.39
CA ARG A 412 -22.10 10.87 -20.37
C ARG A 412 -21.77 12.20 -21.05
N ARG A 413 -22.39 13.28 -20.58
CA ARG A 413 -22.22 14.64 -21.10
C ARG A 413 -20.81 15.12 -20.74
N ASN A 414 -20.05 15.60 -21.72
CA ASN A 414 -18.71 16.15 -21.48
C ASN A 414 -18.78 17.32 -20.49
N VAL A 415 -17.93 17.29 -19.47
CA VAL A 415 -17.68 18.47 -18.62
C VAL A 415 -16.89 19.47 -19.47
N GLN A 416 -17.42 20.68 -19.63
CA GLN A 416 -16.72 21.77 -20.31
C GLN A 416 -15.47 22.15 -19.51
N ALA A 417 -14.37 22.44 -20.21
CA ALA A 417 -13.14 22.92 -19.57
C ALA A 417 -13.43 24.21 -18.78
N ARG A 418 -13.31 24.14 -17.45
CA ARG A 418 -13.36 25.34 -16.60
C ARG A 418 -12.07 26.14 -16.77
N ALA A 419 -12.19 27.46 -16.71
CA ALA A 419 -11.06 28.38 -16.75
C ALA A 419 -10.09 28.12 -15.59
N GLN A 420 -8.81 28.47 -15.78
CA GLN A 420 -7.77 28.32 -14.76
C GLN A 420 -8.13 29.14 -13.51
N LEU A 421 -8.58 28.46 -12.45
CA LEU A 421 -8.75 29.03 -11.13
C LEU A 421 -7.43 28.93 -10.37
N THR A 422 -6.91 30.08 -9.94
CA THR A 422 -5.70 30.16 -9.12
C THR A 422 -5.94 29.42 -7.80
N ARG A 423 -5.23 28.30 -7.59
CA ARG A 423 -5.38 27.50 -6.37
C ARG A 423 -4.79 28.24 -5.18
N TYR A 424 -5.66 28.87 -4.40
CA TYR A 424 -5.33 29.47 -3.11
C TYR A 424 -5.38 28.42 -1.98
N GLY A 425 -4.63 28.65 -0.92
CA GLY A 425 -4.62 27.83 0.28
C GLY A 425 -4.30 28.68 1.51
N LEU A 426 -4.57 28.14 2.70
CA LEU A 426 -4.28 28.80 3.97
C LEU A 426 -2.75 28.91 4.18
N VAL A 427 -2.30 29.99 4.82
CA VAL A 427 -0.87 30.23 5.08
C VAL A 427 -0.41 29.38 6.26
N TRP A 428 0.57 28.49 6.02
CA TRP A 428 1.13 27.64 7.07
C TRP A 428 2.26 28.36 7.78
N ASP A 429 1.96 28.91 8.96
CA ASP A 429 2.94 29.58 9.81
C ASP A 429 3.31 28.74 11.06
N ARG A 430 4.48 29.03 11.65
CA ARG A 430 5.06 28.30 12.79
C ARG A 430 4.65 28.84 14.17
N GLU A 431 3.83 29.89 14.20
CA GLU A 431 3.55 30.70 15.40
C GLU A 431 2.09 30.52 15.87
N ASN A 432 1.21 30.22 14.92
CA ASN A 432 -0.23 30.06 15.05
C ASN A 432 -0.65 28.59 15.21
N TRP A 433 0.22 27.64 14.84
CA TRP A 433 0.06 26.18 15.06
C TRP A 433 -1.22 25.57 14.48
N SER A 434 -1.71 26.09 13.37
CA SER A 434 -2.99 25.69 12.77
C SER A 434 -2.94 24.57 11.74
N CYS A 435 -1.76 24.04 11.41
CA CYS A 435 -1.53 23.19 10.23
C CYS A 435 -2.51 22.02 10.02
N GLY A 436 -3.05 21.43 11.10
CA GLY A 436 -4.09 20.39 11.00
C GLY A 436 -5.45 20.90 10.49
N TYR A 437 -5.84 22.12 10.86
CA TYR A 437 -6.99 22.83 10.31
C TYR A 437 -6.71 23.33 8.90
N ASP A 438 -5.51 23.88 8.68
CA ASP A 438 -5.12 24.47 7.39
C ASP A 438 -5.10 23.42 6.28
N ALA A 439 -4.63 22.20 6.58
CA ALA A 439 -4.67 21.06 5.67
C ALA A 439 -6.12 20.67 5.30
N VAL A 440 -7.03 20.55 6.28
CA VAL A 440 -8.43 20.16 6.05
C VAL A 440 -9.19 21.24 5.28
N LEU A 441 -9.10 22.48 5.72
CA LEU A 441 -9.84 23.60 5.12
C LEU A 441 -9.31 23.95 3.73
N THR A 442 -8.00 23.78 3.45
CA THR A 442 -7.46 23.95 2.09
C THR A 442 -8.03 22.91 1.11
N ILE A 443 -8.27 21.67 1.57
CA ILE A 443 -8.92 20.63 0.75
C ILE A 443 -10.38 21.01 0.46
N ILE A 444 -11.16 21.35 1.49
CA ILE A 444 -12.58 21.71 1.35
C ILE A 444 -12.75 22.99 0.51
N TRP A 445 -11.82 23.95 0.65
CA TRP A 445 -11.75 25.16 -0.18
C TRP A 445 -11.52 24.84 -1.66
N ASN A 446 -10.53 24.01 -1.98
CA ASN A 446 -10.27 23.66 -3.39
C ASN A 446 -11.43 22.85 -4.00
N LEU A 447 -12.12 22.01 -3.21
CA LEU A 447 -13.37 21.36 -3.66
C LEU A 447 -14.50 22.37 -3.90
N TYR A 448 -14.64 23.40 -3.06
CA TYR A 448 -15.60 24.49 -3.29
C TYR A 448 -15.26 25.30 -4.56
N VAL A 449 -13.98 25.56 -4.82
CA VAL A 449 -13.51 26.20 -6.06
C VAL A 449 -13.80 25.31 -7.28
N ASP A 450 -13.53 24.00 -7.19
CA ASP A 450 -13.69 23.04 -8.28
C ASP A 450 -15.17 22.72 -8.60
N PHE A 451 -16.07 22.73 -7.61
CA PHE A 451 -17.49 22.33 -7.76
C PHE A 451 -18.52 23.47 -7.58
N GLY A 452 -18.17 24.55 -6.89
CA GLY A 452 -19.02 25.72 -6.66
C GLY A 452 -19.97 25.59 -5.44
N PRO A 453 -20.79 26.62 -5.17
CA PRO A 453 -21.64 26.68 -3.97
C PRO A 453 -22.66 25.53 -3.86
N GLN A 454 -23.20 25.04 -4.98
CA GLN A 454 -24.15 23.91 -4.98
C GLN A 454 -23.57 22.63 -4.34
N TRP A 455 -22.24 22.44 -4.41
CA TRP A 455 -21.59 21.32 -3.74
C TRP A 455 -21.50 21.53 -2.22
N LEU A 456 -21.13 22.74 -1.78
CA LEU A 456 -21.00 23.03 -0.35
C LEU A 456 -22.35 23.08 0.38
N GLU A 457 -23.44 23.43 -0.31
CA GLU A 457 -24.81 23.30 0.20
C GLU A 457 -25.28 21.85 0.33
N THR A 458 -24.78 20.93 -0.52
CA THR A 458 -25.22 19.51 -0.51
C THR A 458 -24.35 18.59 0.36
N VAL A 459 -23.09 18.95 0.60
CA VAL A 459 -22.24 18.25 1.58
C VAL A 459 -22.65 18.68 2.99
N ALA A 460 -22.97 17.71 3.85
CA ALA A 460 -23.29 17.88 5.27
C ALA A 460 -24.21 19.08 5.59
N PRO A 461 -25.42 19.16 4.99
CA PRO A 461 -26.28 20.35 5.04
C PRO A 461 -26.50 20.88 6.46
N ASP A 462 -26.83 20.01 7.41
CA ASP A 462 -27.17 20.38 8.79
C ASP A 462 -25.95 20.46 9.74
N ASN A 463 -24.74 20.51 9.21
CA ASN A 463 -23.51 20.63 10.00
C ASN A 463 -23.18 22.09 10.33
N ALA A 464 -23.18 22.44 11.61
CA ALA A 464 -22.95 23.82 12.08
C ALA A 464 -21.54 24.36 11.76
N LEU A 465 -20.51 23.51 11.81
CA LEU A 465 -19.14 23.91 11.46
C LEU A 465 -19.02 24.18 9.96
N LEU A 466 -19.65 23.35 9.13
CA LEU A 466 -19.69 23.56 7.68
C LEU A 466 -20.59 24.75 7.28
N GLY A 467 -21.57 25.12 8.12
CA GLY A 467 -22.30 26.38 8.02
C GLY A 467 -21.40 27.62 8.09
N LEU A 468 -20.35 27.61 8.93
CA LEU A 468 -19.34 28.68 8.96
C LEU A 468 -18.58 28.78 7.62
N LEU A 469 -18.30 27.64 6.97
CA LEU A 469 -17.66 27.62 5.66
C LEU A 469 -18.61 28.18 4.58
N ARG A 470 -19.90 27.81 4.58
CA ARG A 470 -20.91 28.37 3.65
C ARG A 470 -21.02 29.88 3.75
N LEU A 471 -20.97 30.43 4.97
CA LEU A 471 -21.02 31.87 5.20
C LEU A 471 -19.79 32.62 4.66
N HIS A 472 -18.58 32.05 4.80
CA HIS A 472 -17.33 32.78 4.53
C HIS A 472 -16.65 32.43 3.19
N PHE A 473 -16.88 31.25 2.61
CA PHE A 473 -16.25 30.84 1.35
C PHE A 473 -16.64 31.70 0.14
N PRO A 474 -17.89 32.19 -0.03
CA PRO A 474 -18.24 33.12 -1.11
C PRO A 474 -17.45 34.44 -1.03
N THR A 475 -17.17 34.92 0.18
CA THR A 475 -16.33 36.10 0.43
C THR A 475 -14.86 35.81 0.17
N ALA A 476 -14.39 34.60 0.53
CA ALA A 476 -13.01 34.17 0.31
C ALA A 476 -12.58 34.09 -1.16
N LEU A 477 -13.54 33.97 -2.11
CA LEU A 477 -13.26 34.05 -3.56
C LEU A 477 -12.73 35.44 -3.97
N HIS A 478 -13.10 36.49 -3.24
CA HIS A 478 -12.80 37.89 -3.57
C HIS A 478 -11.84 38.54 -2.55
N SER A 479 -11.80 38.02 -1.32
CA SER A 479 -10.91 38.48 -0.25
C SER A 479 -10.29 37.27 0.46
N PRO A 480 -9.07 36.85 0.09
CA PRO A 480 -8.46 35.62 0.62
C PRO A 480 -8.28 35.60 2.16
N ALA A 481 -8.19 36.79 2.79
CA ALA A 481 -8.16 36.93 4.24
C ALA A 481 -9.44 36.37 4.95
N ALA A 482 -10.58 36.28 4.25
CA ALA A 482 -11.79 35.67 4.80
C ALA A 482 -11.63 34.15 5.02
N LEU A 483 -10.74 33.48 4.30
CA LEU A 483 -10.43 32.06 4.51
C LEU A 483 -9.73 31.86 5.87
N GLU A 484 -8.81 32.76 6.21
CA GLU A 484 -8.10 32.77 7.50
C GLU A 484 -9.04 33.10 8.68
N LEU A 485 -10.00 34.00 8.47
CA LEU A 485 -11.05 34.29 9.45
C LEU A 485 -11.94 33.06 9.68
N CYS A 486 -12.41 32.41 8.61
CA CYS A 486 -13.19 31.17 8.68
C CYS A 486 -12.43 30.06 9.44
N ARG A 487 -11.12 29.89 9.13
CA ARG A 487 -10.22 28.96 9.81
C ARG A 487 -10.12 29.25 11.30
N ASN A 488 -10.01 30.51 11.70
CA ASN A 488 -9.98 30.87 13.12
C ASN A 488 -11.33 30.62 13.83
N LEU A 489 -12.46 30.96 13.20
CA LEU A 489 -13.79 30.69 13.77
C LEU A 489 -14.05 29.18 14.00
N VAL A 490 -13.67 28.33 13.04
CA VAL A 490 -13.75 26.86 13.22
C VAL A 490 -12.89 26.39 14.39
N ARG A 491 -11.69 26.97 14.57
CA ARG A 491 -10.79 26.67 15.70
C ARG A 491 -11.36 27.16 17.02
N ASP A 492 -11.96 28.35 17.06
CA ASP A 492 -12.56 28.93 18.27
C ASP A 492 -13.74 28.09 18.75
N VAL A 493 -14.63 27.66 17.85
CA VAL A 493 -15.77 26.77 18.17
C VAL A 493 -15.30 25.40 18.67
N LEU A 494 -14.32 24.78 18.00
CA LEU A 494 -13.79 23.47 18.41
C LEU A 494 -13.00 23.55 19.71
N HIS A 495 -12.24 24.63 19.92
CA HIS A 495 -11.54 24.88 21.18
C HIS A 495 -12.52 25.06 22.34
N ALA A 496 -13.57 25.86 22.17
CA ALA A 496 -14.61 26.04 23.19
C ALA A 496 -15.31 24.71 23.55
N ALA A 497 -15.52 23.83 22.57
CA ALA A 497 -16.12 22.51 22.80
C ALA A 497 -15.18 21.51 23.51
N SER A 498 -13.87 21.51 23.21
CA SER A 498 -12.91 20.65 23.90
C SER A 498 -11.48 21.23 23.87
N PRO A 499 -11.09 22.08 24.85
CA PRO A 499 -9.80 22.77 24.84
C PRO A 499 -8.57 21.85 24.81
N SER A 500 -8.70 20.65 25.38
CA SER A 500 -7.64 19.64 25.46
C SER A 500 -7.51 18.81 24.16
N THR A 501 -8.58 18.64 23.40
CA THR A 501 -8.56 17.92 22.11
C THR A 501 -8.22 18.86 20.95
N TYR A 502 -8.75 20.08 21.02
CA TYR A 502 -8.62 21.12 20.00
C TYR A 502 -7.88 22.33 20.59
N PRO A 503 -6.55 22.27 20.77
CA PRO A 503 -5.77 23.38 21.33
C PRO A 503 -5.81 24.59 20.40
N ARG A 504 -6.10 25.78 20.95
CA ARG A 504 -6.17 27.02 20.16
C ARG A 504 -4.80 27.59 19.80
N HIS A 505 -3.80 27.33 20.64
CA HIS A 505 -2.40 27.76 20.48
C HIS A 505 -1.45 26.71 21.07
N GLY A 506 -0.17 26.78 20.67
CA GLY A 506 0.92 25.95 21.22
C GLY A 506 1.19 24.65 20.46
N GLN A 507 2.24 23.94 20.87
CA GLN A 507 2.82 22.80 20.12
C GLN A 507 2.00 21.50 20.17
N ARG A 508 0.85 21.50 20.86
CA ARG A 508 -0.02 20.33 20.98
C ARG A 508 -0.75 20.11 19.66
N LYS A 509 -0.57 18.94 19.05
CA LYS A 509 -1.12 18.62 17.73
C LYS A 509 -2.62 18.33 17.80
N VAL A 510 -3.32 18.66 16.71
CA VAL A 510 -4.71 18.26 16.44
C VAL A 510 -4.73 17.17 15.36
N SER A 511 -5.70 16.25 15.40
CA SER A 511 -5.90 15.26 14.34
C SER A 511 -6.67 15.88 13.17
N ALA A 512 -6.02 15.98 12.01
CA ALA A 512 -6.69 16.40 10.77
C ALA A 512 -7.85 15.46 10.38
N ALA A 513 -7.76 14.17 10.71
CA ALA A 513 -8.82 13.20 10.46
C ALA A 513 -10.06 13.46 11.34
N GLU A 514 -9.88 13.85 12.60
CA GLU A 514 -11.00 14.19 13.50
C GLU A 514 -11.65 15.52 13.09
N VAL A 515 -10.86 16.53 12.71
CA VAL A 515 -11.39 17.80 12.19
C VAL A 515 -12.19 17.60 10.90
N LEU A 516 -11.69 16.76 9.98
CA LEU A 516 -12.41 16.40 8.75
C LEU A 516 -13.70 15.62 9.06
N TYR A 517 -13.65 14.66 9.99
CA TYR A 517 -14.82 13.91 10.43
C TYR A 517 -15.90 14.85 11.00
N LEU A 518 -15.53 15.78 11.88
CA LEU A 518 -16.46 16.74 12.47
C LEU A 518 -17.07 17.72 11.45
N LEU A 519 -16.31 18.14 10.43
CA LEU A 519 -16.82 19.01 9.36
C LEU A 519 -17.77 18.29 8.38
N LEU A 520 -17.57 16.97 8.17
CA LEU A 520 -18.31 16.19 7.18
C LEU A 520 -19.38 15.27 7.78
N THR A 521 -19.53 15.22 9.11
CA THR A 521 -20.62 14.49 9.76
C THR A 521 -21.97 15.17 9.46
N CYS A 522 -22.87 14.47 8.77
CA CYS A 522 -24.28 14.86 8.74
C CYS A 522 -24.96 14.56 10.08
N ASN A 523 -25.77 15.50 10.58
CA ASN A 523 -26.77 15.23 11.60
C ASN A 523 -28.02 14.51 11.02
N THR A 524 -28.20 14.57 9.69
CA THR A 524 -29.23 13.86 8.93
C THR A 524 -28.71 12.54 8.34
N PRO A 525 -29.38 11.39 8.53
CA PRO A 525 -28.93 10.13 7.95
C PRO A 525 -28.87 10.18 6.41
N TYR A 526 -27.73 9.84 5.82
CA TYR A 526 -27.58 9.71 4.35
C TYR A 526 -28.45 8.61 3.74
N SER A 527 -28.93 7.69 4.57
CA SER A 527 -29.84 6.61 4.20
C SER A 527 -30.75 6.28 5.38
N LYS A 528 -31.99 5.92 5.05
CA LYS A 528 -32.97 5.37 5.99
C LYS A 528 -33.15 3.88 5.68
N ALA A 529 -33.23 3.06 6.71
CA ALA A 529 -33.65 1.66 6.59
C ALA A 529 -35.01 1.50 7.27
N ASP A 530 -36.03 1.09 6.51
CA ASP A 530 -37.35 0.71 7.04
C ASP A 530 -37.45 -0.82 7.13
N SER A 531 -37.96 -1.33 8.25
CA SER A 531 -38.36 -2.72 8.41
C SER A 531 -39.87 -2.81 8.57
N HIS A 532 -40.57 -3.20 7.51
CA HIS A 532 -42.02 -3.47 7.55
C HIS A 532 -42.28 -4.89 8.04
N CYS A 533 -43.19 -5.05 9.01
CA CYS A 533 -43.71 -6.36 9.41
C CYS A 533 -44.66 -6.88 8.32
N THR A 534 -44.26 -7.92 7.59
CA THR A 534 -45.11 -8.60 6.58
C THR A 534 -46.06 -9.63 7.20
N GLY A 535 -46.00 -9.80 8.52
CA GLY A 535 -46.59 -10.89 9.28
C GLY A 535 -45.70 -11.19 10.49
N TYR A 536 -46.32 -11.49 11.64
CA TYR A 536 -45.75 -11.95 12.93
C TYR A 536 -44.23 -11.79 13.14
N SER A 537 -43.71 -10.57 12.98
CA SER A 537 -42.29 -10.27 13.13
C SER A 537 -42.02 -9.76 14.55
N TYR A 538 -41.15 -10.45 15.26
CA TYR A 538 -40.75 -10.11 16.62
C TYR A 538 -39.27 -9.77 16.68
N VAL A 539 -38.94 -8.74 17.45
CA VAL A 539 -37.56 -8.34 17.72
C VAL A 539 -37.31 -8.51 19.21
N TRP A 540 -36.27 -9.27 19.53
CA TRP A 540 -35.74 -9.39 20.88
C TRP A 540 -34.54 -8.44 21.00
N ILE A 541 -34.53 -7.58 22.02
CA ILE A 541 -33.47 -6.57 22.21
C ILE A 541 -32.92 -6.64 23.63
N LEU A 542 -31.60 -6.83 23.74
CA LEU A 542 -30.86 -6.61 24.98
C LEU A 542 -30.41 -5.14 25.02
N GLY A 543 -31.19 -4.29 25.68
CA GLY A 543 -30.89 -2.85 25.77
C GLY A 543 -29.78 -2.54 26.77
N ASP A 544 -29.10 -1.40 26.60
CA ASP A 544 -27.97 -0.94 27.43
C ASP A 544 -28.17 -1.09 28.94
N THR A 545 -29.39 -0.81 29.45
CA THR A 545 -29.71 -0.93 30.87
C THR A 545 -29.59 -2.37 31.37
N LEU A 546 -30.23 -3.32 30.67
CA LEU A 546 -30.18 -4.75 30.96
C LEU A 546 -28.78 -5.34 30.72
N TYR A 547 -28.07 -4.86 29.70
CA TYR A 547 -26.69 -5.25 29.45
C TYR A 547 -25.79 -4.86 30.64
N ARG A 548 -25.91 -3.62 31.15
CA ARG A 548 -25.14 -3.16 32.32
C ARG A 548 -25.55 -3.85 33.62
N GLU A 549 -26.80 -4.29 33.74
CA GLU A 549 -27.30 -5.04 34.89
C GLU A 549 -26.71 -6.47 34.94
N TYR A 550 -26.74 -7.20 33.83
CA TYR A 550 -26.28 -8.60 33.77
C TYR A 550 -24.77 -8.75 33.50
N PHE A 551 -24.16 -7.76 32.84
CA PHE A 551 -22.76 -7.79 32.40
C PHE A 551 -21.98 -6.54 32.83
N ASN A 552 -22.22 -6.09 34.06
CA ASN A 552 -21.53 -4.93 34.63
C ASN A 552 -20.00 -5.06 34.49
N GLU A 553 -19.34 -3.95 34.15
CA GLU A 553 -17.89 -3.82 33.91
C GLU A 553 -17.30 -4.70 32.78
N ARG A 554 -18.07 -5.60 32.15
CA ARG A 554 -17.58 -6.42 31.03
C ARG A 554 -17.72 -5.71 29.70
N THR A 555 -16.62 -5.68 28.94
CA THR A 555 -16.56 -5.10 27.59
C THR A 555 -16.79 -6.12 26.47
N VAL A 556 -16.79 -7.42 26.80
CA VAL A 556 -17.05 -8.52 25.87
C VAL A 556 -17.82 -9.63 26.58
N ILE A 557 -18.83 -10.17 25.90
CA ILE A 557 -19.55 -11.39 26.28
C ILE A 557 -19.58 -12.35 25.08
N THR A 558 -19.73 -13.63 25.37
CA THR A 558 -19.90 -14.68 24.36
C THR A 558 -21.28 -14.59 23.70
N SER A 559 -21.40 -15.18 22.51
CA SER A 559 -22.70 -15.28 21.81
C SER A 559 -23.75 -16.01 22.64
N GLN A 560 -23.33 -17.05 23.39
CA GLN A 560 -24.17 -17.81 24.30
C GLN A 560 -24.68 -16.94 25.47
N GLU A 561 -23.79 -16.23 26.18
CA GLU A 561 -24.17 -15.30 27.26
C GLU A 561 -25.17 -14.23 26.77
N TYR A 562 -24.95 -13.67 25.57
CA TYR A 562 -25.87 -12.70 24.96
C TYR A 562 -27.25 -13.32 24.71
N VAL A 563 -27.29 -14.51 24.10
CA VAL A 563 -28.52 -15.25 23.79
C VAL A 563 -29.29 -15.63 25.04
N ASP A 564 -28.64 -16.19 26.06
CA ASP A 564 -29.32 -16.66 27.28
C ASP A 564 -29.99 -15.49 28.01
N THR A 565 -29.29 -14.35 28.11
CA THR A 565 -29.82 -13.12 28.73
C THR A 565 -30.95 -12.51 27.89
N LEU A 566 -30.85 -12.59 26.57
CA LEU A 566 -31.91 -12.18 25.65
C LEU A 566 -33.19 -13.02 25.85
N LEU A 567 -33.05 -14.33 26.02
CA LEU A 567 -34.14 -15.29 26.23
C LEU A 567 -34.85 -15.11 27.57
N THR A 568 -34.10 -14.93 28.66
CA THR A 568 -34.65 -14.81 30.02
C THR A 568 -35.19 -13.41 30.31
N SER A 569 -34.48 -12.39 29.85
CA SER A 569 -34.59 -11.03 30.40
C SER A 569 -34.68 -9.93 29.34
N GLY A 570 -34.50 -10.25 28.05
CA GLY A 570 -34.54 -9.29 26.95
C GLY A 570 -35.92 -8.65 26.74
N TYR A 571 -35.93 -7.41 26.24
CA TYR A 571 -37.17 -6.72 25.91
C TYR A 571 -37.87 -7.40 24.73
N ARG A 572 -39.11 -7.84 24.94
CA ARG A 572 -40.00 -8.37 23.91
C ARG A 572 -40.83 -7.24 23.31
N TRP A 573 -40.54 -6.82 22.09
CA TRP A 573 -41.36 -5.81 21.40
C TRP A 573 -42.50 -6.50 20.63
N THR A 574 -43.75 -6.27 21.05
CA THR A 574 -44.95 -6.67 20.31
C THR A 574 -45.37 -5.59 19.30
N CYS A 575 -45.78 -6.01 18.10
CA CYS A 575 -46.34 -5.09 17.11
C CYS A 575 -47.66 -4.50 17.62
N ALA A 576 -47.72 -3.18 17.78
CA ALA A 576 -48.90 -2.46 18.27
C ALA A 576 -50.15 -2.62 17.38
N THR A 577 -49.99 -3.05 16.13
CA THR A 577 -51.08 -3.20 15.15
C THR A 577 -51.75 -4.59 15.18
N CYS A 578 -51.05 -5.65 15.61
CA CYS A 578 -51.60 -7.02 15.59
C CYS A 578 -51.68 -7.73 16.95
N GLY A 579 -51.00 -7.24 18.00
CA GLY A 579 -51.23 -7.66 19.39
C GLY A 579 -50.85 -9.11 19.78
N VAL A 580 -50.42 -9.96 18.84
CA VAL A 580 -50.08 -11.37 19.11
C VAL A 580 -48.71 -11.50 19.80
N HIS A 581 -48.59 -12.44 20.74
CA HIS A 581 -47.35 -12.69 21.49
C HIS A 581 -46.32 -13.55 20.72
N PRO A 582 -45.00 -13.33 20.92
CA PRO A 582 -43.95 -14.09 20.23
C PRO A 582 -43.93 -15.59 20.60
N PRO A 583 -43.65 -16.48 19.63
CA PRO A 583 -43.19 -17.85 19.93
C PRO A 583 -41.78 -17.82 20.57
N PRO A 584 -41.39 -18.87 21.31
CA PRO A 584 -40.06 -18.95 21.92
C PRO A 584 -38.95 -19.00 20.85
N LEU A 585 -37.91 -18.21 21.06
CA LEU A 585 -36.74 -18.13 20.18
C LEU A 585 -35.88 -19.40 20.33
N LEU A 586 -35.64 -20.12 19.22
CA LEU A 586 -34.79 -21.31 19.20
C LEU A 586 -33.39 -20.94 18.69
N VAL A 587 -32.34 -21.33 19.42
CA VAL A 587 -30.93 -21.10 19.03
C VAL A 587 -30.21 -22.43 18.84
N LEU A 588 -29.39 -22.50 17.80
CA LEU A 588 -28.59 -23.68 17.42
C LEU A 588 -27.14 -23.27 17.22
N GLU A 589 -26.24 -23.72 18.10
CA GLU A 589 -24.81 -23.82 17.80
C GLU A 589 -24.49 -25.23 17.29
N ALA A 590 -23.45 -25.36 16.45
CA ALA A 590 -23.10 -26.63 15.82
C ALA A 590 -21.62 -26.99 16.05
N SER A 591 -21.40 -28.05 16.82
CA SER A 591 -20.39 -29.06 16.49
C SER A 591 -20.99 -30.45 16.25
N GLU A 592 -22.20 -30.77 16.74
CA GLU A 592 -23.17 -31.70 16.11
C GLU A 592 -24.53 -31.75 16.82
N ILE A 593 -25.64 -31.77 16.07
CA ILE A 593 -26.91 -32.52 16.29
C ILE A 593 -27.92 -32.21 15.15
N ARG A 594 -28.95 -33.07 15.01
CA ARG A 594 -30.02 -33.06 14.00
C ARG A 594 -31.38 -33.30 14.70
N VAL A 595 -32.56 -32.88 14.19
CA VAL A 595 -32.92 -32.30 12.88
C VAL A 595 -34.24 -31.49 13.01
N VAL A 596 -34.43 -30.47 12.15
CA VAL A 596 -35.68 -29.87 11.56
C VAL A 596 -37.01 -30.03 12.36
N VAL A 597 -37.80 -29.00 12.66
CA VAL A 597 -38.32 -27.83 11.88
C VAL A 597 -38.23 -26.54 12.77
N ALA A 598 -38.46 -25.28 12.35
CA ALA A 598 -39.00 -24.71 11.11
C ALA A 598 -38.45 -23.31 10.73
N GLU A 599 -38.95 -22.81 9.59
CA GLU A 599 -39.12 -21.41 9.14
C GLU A 599 -38.21 -20.28 9.69
N ARG A 600 -37.18 -19.99 8.88
CA ARG A 600 -36.57 -18.67 8.62
C ARG A 600 -36.10 -17.85 9.84
N ILE A 601 -34.86 -18.13 10.24
CA ILE A 601 -34.02 -17.24 11.06
C ILE A 601 -33.00 -16.53 10.15
N THR A 602 -32.86 -15.21 10.26
CA THR A 602 -31.85 -14.42 9.54
C THR A 602 -30.89 -13.74 10.50
N TYR A 603 -29.58 -13.94 10.33
CA TYR A 603 -28.52 -13.37 11.16
C TYR A 603 -27.54 -12.56 10.31
N PHE A 604 -27.12 -11.40 10.81
CA PHE A 604 -26.07 -10.57 10.19
C PHE A 604 -25.01 -10.18 11.23
N GLY A 605 -23.80 -10.70 11.03
CA GLY A 605 -22.57 -10.30 11.73
C GLY A 605 -21.49 -9.92 10.71
N TRP A 606 -20.57 -9.03 11.07
CA TRP A 606 -19.51 -8.60 10.15
C TRP A 606 -18.50 -9.71 9.88
N SER A 607 -18.10 -9.83 8.60
CA SER A 607 -17.20 -10.83 8.00
C SER A 607 -17.77 -12.25 7.75
N HIS A 608 -18.02 -12.52 6.46
CA HIS A 608 -18.19 -13.84 5.81
C HIS A 608 -19.25 -14.84 6.34
N PHE A 609 -20.46 -14.80 5.76
CA PHE A 609 -21.17 -16.03 5.35
C PHE A 609 -21.96 -15.83 4.05
N THR A 610 -22.17 -16.93 3.30
CA THR A 610 -23.03 -16.97 2.11
C THR A 610 -24.42 -17.42 2.53
N SER A 611 -25.47 -16.72 2.10
CA SER A 611 -26.83 -17.21 2.28
C SER A 611 -27.05 -18.51 1.50
N ARG A 612 -27.68 -19.50 2.13
CA ARG A 612 -28.26 -20.66 1.44
C ARG A 612 -29.74 -20.74 1.78
N TYR A 613 -30.56 -20.66 0.74
CA TYR A 613 -31.94 -21.08 0.80
C TYR A 613 -31.98 -22.60 0.62
N ILE A 614 -32.76 -23.27 1.47
CA ILE A 614 -33.19 -24.66 1.25
C ILE A 614 -34.69 -24.67 1.51
N ASP A 615 -35.46 -24.75 0.42
CA ASP A 615 -36.87 -25.12 0.46
C ASP A 615 -36.98 -26.64 0.19
N PRO A 616 -37.95 -27.34 0.78
CA PRO A 616 -38.17 -28.77 0.52
C PRO A 616 -38.52 -29.14 -0.95
N THR A 617 -38.80 -28.18 -1.85
CA THR A 617 -39.32 -28.46 -3.21
C THR A 617 -38.50 -27.95 -4.41
N GLY A 618 -37.60 -26.97 -4.24
CA GLY A 618 -36.49 -26.73 -5.16
C GLY A 618 -36.71 -25.78 -6.35
N GLN A 619 -37.46 -24.67 -6.19
CA GLN A 619 -37.51 -23.58 -7.19
C GLN A 619 -37.09 -22.21 -6.64
N SER A 620 -36.60 -21.34 -7.54
CA SER A 620 -36.08 -19.99 -7.24
C SER A 620 -36.87 -18.91 -7.99
N ARG A 621 -37.25 -17.82 -7.29
CA ARG A 621 -37.77 -16.57 -7.89
C ARG A 621 -37.25 -15.32 -7.17
N LEU A 622 -37.28 -14.20 -7.89
CA LEU A 622 -36.60 -12.93 -7.63
C LEU A 622 -37.58 -11.77 -7.30
N CYS A 623 -37.02 -10.67 -6.75
CA CYS A 623 -37.39 -9.24 -6.93
C CYS A 623 -38.37 -8.47 -5.99
N VAL A 624 -37.83 -7.39 -5.37
CA VAL A 624 -38.18 -5.93 -5.51
C VAL A 624 -39.29 -5.21 -4.66
N ARG A 625 -38.86 -4.11 -3.98
CA ARG A 625 -39.48 -2.78 -3.58
C ARG A 625 -40.85 -2.69 -2.85
N ASP A 626 -41.01 -1.99 -1.70
CA ASP A 626 -41.04 -0.50 -1.40
C ASP A 626 -42.49 0.08 -1.46
N PRO A 627 -42.94 1.18 -0.78
CA PRO A 627 -42.34 2.06 0.25
C PRO A 627 -43.19 2.40 1.54
N SER A 628 -42.53 3.09 2.51
CA SER A 628 -43.04 4.13 3.45
C SER A 628 -43.55 3.80 4.89
N ALA A 629 -42.77 4.20 5.93
CA ALA A 629 -43.24 4.87 7.17
C ALA A 629 -42.06 5.34 8.08
N ASN A 630 -42.09 6.56 8.66
CA ASN A 630 -40.97 7.13 9.48
C ASN A 630 -41.09 6.85 11.00
N ILE A 631 -39.94 6.63 11.67
CA ILE A 631 -39.76 6.85 13.13
C ILE A 631 -38.39 7.50 13.40
N HIS A 632 -38.38 8.65 14.07
CA HIS A 632 -37.21 9.33 14.69
C HIS A 632 -37.27 9.11 16.22
N SER A 633 -36.23 9.29 17.05
CA SER A 633 -35.55 10.58 17.34
C SER A 633 -34.37 10.37 18.34
N PRO A 634 -33.35 11.25 18.40
CA PRO A 634 -32.11 11.00 19.14
C PRO A 634 -31.97 11.84 20.44
N THR A 635 -31.85 11.17 21.60
CA THR A 635 -31.47 11.84 22.87
C THR A 635 -30.58 11.01 23.81
N SER A 636 -30.20 9.78 23.45
CA SER A 636 -29.47 8.85 24.33
C SER A 636 -28.02 8.52 23.91
N LEU A 637 -27.55 8.99 22.75
CA LEU A 637 -26.22 8.65 22.19
C LEU A 637 -25.11 9.64 22.56
N LEU A 638 -25.05 10.05 23.83
CA LEU A 638 -23.94 10.81 24.42
C LEU A 638 -23.31 10.05 25.60
N SER A 639 -22.81 8.84 25.35
CA SER A 639 -21.58 8.30 25.97
C SER A 639 -21.30 6.85 25.59
N SER A 640 -20.36 6.62 24.67
CA SER A 640 -19.34 5.56 24.80
C SER A 640 -18.31 5.64 23.68
N ARG A 641 -17.03 5.62 24.07
CA ARG A 641 -15.92 5.30 23.17
C ARG A 641 -15.71 3.78 23.22
N THR A 642 -16.44 3.00 22.41
CA THR A 642 -16.18 1.56 22.18
C THR A 642 -16.98 1.06 20.97
N ASN A 643 -16.56 -0.08 20.41
CA ASN A 643 -17.20 -0.77 19.29
C ASN A 643 -18.54 -1.43 19.66
N ASN A 644 -19.54 -0.67 20.10
CA ASN A 644 -20.85 -1.22 20.46
C ASN A 644 -21.83 -1.12 19.29
N SER A 645 -22.01 -2.22 18.56
CA SER A 645 -23.10 -2.39 17.60
C SER A 645 -24.40 -2.78 18.31
N CYS A 646 -25.50 -2.13 17.94
CA CYS A 646 -26.84 -2.67 18.19
C CYS A 646 -27.05 -3.89 17.30
N HIS A 647 -27.45 -5.02 17.88
CA HIS A 647 -27.73 -6.26 17.16
C HIS A 647 -29.23 -6.53 17.13
N TYR A 648 -29.75 -6.92 15.97
CA TYR A 648 -31.17 -7.25 15.76
C TYR A 648 -31.29 -8.65 15.18
N ILE A 649 -32.22 -9.44 15.72
CA ILE A 649 -32.60 -10.74 15.17
C ILE A 649 -34.02 -10.61 14.60
N TYR A 650 -34.19 -11.04 13.35
CA TYR A 650 -35.50 -11.11 12.69
C TYR A 650 -35.81 -12.57 12.35
N ALA A 651 -36.98 -13.04 12.80
CA ALA A 651 -37.61 -14.27 12.35
C ALA A 651 -38.77 -13.93 11.40
N LEU A 652 -38.91 -14.70 10.31
CA LEU A 652 -39.97 -14.54 9.31
C LEU A 652 -40.70 -15.87 9.10
N VAL A 653 -41.82 -16.02 9.79
CA VAL A 653 -42.79 -17.12 9.60
C VAL A 653 -43.61 -16.81 8.32
N PRO A 654 -43.98 -17.81 7.49
CA PRO A 654 -44.73 -17.62 6.24
C PRO A 654 -46.13 -17.01 6.41
#